data_AF-A0A0B7N490-F1
#
_entry.id   AF-A0A0B7N490-F1
#
_cell.length_a   1.000
_cell.length_b   1.000
_cell.length_c   1.000
_cell.angle_alpha   90.00
_cell.angle_beta   90.00
_cell.angle_gamma   90.00
#
_symmetry.space_group_name_H-M   'P 1'
#
loop_
_entity.id
_entity.type
_entity.pdbx_description
1 polymer ?
#
loop_
_entity_poly.entity_id
_entity_poly.type
_entity_poly.pdbx_seq_one_letter_code
_entity_poly.pdbx_strand_id
1 'polypeptide(L)'
;MLHLILLSRPLPTQIRVLSGHSRSIIRRLSSNNRSKGPLNDKLKAIPFAQHIKAAEKTFEDYHGKGFFSARISKTSPPEQVFLPFWVVSATVHATIEQAQVGRRVMRTRYNPASRRNETVWETDWAWVPEKHSFTRDYVPLAHPGLQIYASHRYRRGLIDNITTGPALENAVPFTPSLLDTDVKDVARKVDPFLIYPTTALRFAKSYIQNLEETLADDFLRKLYGMDETRLLKINIQLENVRVSPVYYPAFIFSVNYLGRRLRTFINGYDLTVGGTKIYNWERVAAVSALGMATVMTLTGGIGYGGASGSFWLGIVLPTVATSFFAMYYPILSLYVRDIIRNQEIKSMAQDSASWDDDWVKGYAAFEDQERRRTWREEKQSSWYNTSSNEQHGQGNDPKGYYKALGVSPTATQSDIQSAFRGLAMKFHPDRFTDPEEKKTAKVKFQKISSAYSVLRDDPSFACNMAKPVQRKKQQQQQKPTDTDSSSNVQEKALNPKTTHYEFGGPIGAVGMVVVLPILVLFFATCCDPTGYPSKQFRQDWKSALVSRLSVDFLKSLWDPMAFLVYVGFVAGLAILYVILPGDYIPGTVMRDGKRLKYRMNGFASFHTTIFAALYFLKSTGLKPLEFAYDHYIGLAFASIIFSYAISLGCYLGSFGEGKLLALGGNTGNAIYDFMIGRELNPRIESFDIKFFTELRPGLIGWLVLNYCLAAKQWNELGYLTNTMCLVQFFQSWYVIDSLWNEEAVLTTMDITTDGFGFMLAFGLYTWVPFTYTLQARYLVDFPRSISWVEFGAILALNFIGYFIFRSANSQKNEFRSSPNSPASKKLKYLQTKAGTRLITSGWWGVSRHINYLGDWLMSLSWSLPCGFATPIPYFYPIYFAILLLHRERRDDHKCRTKYGDDWERYCKQVKYRIIPGIY
;
A
#
# COMPACT_ATOMS: atom_id res chain seq x y z
N MET A 1 1.68 1.56 -0.69
CA MET A 1 2.03 2.69 0.22
C MET A 1 2.32 4.00 -0.53
N LEU A 2 3.36 4.10 -1.38
CA LEU A 2 3.72 5.36 -2.10
C LEU A 2 2.54 6.07 -2.79
N HIS A 3 1.65 5.30 -3.44
CA HIS A 3 0.51 5.85 -4.19
C HIS A 3 -0.42 6.72 -3.32
N LEU A 4 -0.61 6.37 -2.04
CA LEU A 4 -1.37 7.17 -1.07
C LEU A 4 -0.59 8.43 -0.66
N ILE A 5 0.71 8.30 -0.37
CA ILE A 5 1.57 9.41 0.05
C ILE A 5 1.66 10.51 -1.03
N LEU A 6 1.68 10.13 -2.32
CA LEU A 6 1.76 11.07 -3.45
C LEU A 6 0.40 11.69 -3.83
N LEU A 7 -0.72 11.16 -3.34
CA LEU A 7 -2.06 11.70 -3.60
C LEU A 7 -2.67 12.47 -2.41
N SER A 8 -2.28 12.16 -1.17
CA SER A 8 -2.93 12.64 0.05
C SER A 8 -2.68 14.11 0.44
N ARG A 9 -2.23 14.96 -0.49
CA ARG A 9 -2.08 16.42 -0.27
C ARG A 9 -2.52 17.24 -1.48
N PRO A 10 -3.82 17.57 -1.60
CA PRO A 10 -4.24 18.77 -2.28
C PRO A 10 -3.76 19.98 -1.45
N LEU A 11 -2.62 20.57 -1.80
CA LEU A 11 -2.27 21.90 -1.31
C LEU A 11 -3.30 22.91 -1.86
N PRO A 12 -3.73 23.90 -1.06
CA PRO A 12 -4.85 24.76 -1.42
C PRO A 12 -4.48 25.71 -2.56
N THR A 13 -4.81 25.33 -3.79
CA THR A 13 -4.82 26.24 -4.95
C THR A 13 -6.02 27.19 -4.89
N GLN A 14 -6.14 27.96 -3.80
CA GLN A 14 -6.98 29.15 -3.76
C GLN A 14 -6.22 30.35 -4.31
N ILE A 15 -6.08 30.39 -5.63
CA ILE A 15 -6.01 31.66 -6.36
C ILE A 15 -7.22 31.64 -7.30
N ARG A 16 -8.23 32.45 -6.96
CA ARG A 16 -9.51 32.50 -7.68
C ARG A 16 -9.24 33.11 -9.05
N VAL A 17 -9.35 32.30 -10.12
CA VAL A 17 -9.07 32.77 -11.48
C VAL A 17 -10.17 33.74 -11.91
N LEU A 18 -9.85 35.03 -12.01
CA LEU A 18 -10.73 36.06 -12.56
C LEU A 18 -10.83 35.96 -14.09
N SER A 19 -11.47 34.89 -14.57
CA SER A 19 -11.77 34.67 -15.98
C SER A 19 -12.90 35.60 -16.46
N GLY A 20 -12.57 36.88 -16.70
CA GLY A 20 -13.58 37.86 -17.14
C GLY A 20 -13.09 39.21 -17.69
N HIS A 21 -11.78 39.54 -17.68
CA HIS A 21 -11.33 40.92 -17.90
C HIS A 21 -10.36 41.20 -19.07
N SER A 22 -10.03 40.22 -19.91
CA SER A 22 -9.06 40.42 -21.01
C SER A 22 -9.46 41.50 -22.04
N ARG A 23 -10.75 41.84 -22.18
CA ARG A 23 -11.23 42.88 -23.12
C ARG A 23 -11.25 44.31 -22.54
N SER A 24 -11.21 44.51 -21.22
CA SER A 24 -11.27 45.86 -20.62
C SER A 24 -9.89 46.50 -20.46
N ILE A 25 -8.87 45.71 -20.11
CA ILE A 25 -7.49 46.16 -19.91
C ILE A 25 -6.93 46.77 -21.20
N ILE A 26 -7.14 46.11 -22.34
CA ILE A 26 -6.66 46.58 -23.66
C ILE A 26 -7.27 47.94 -24.03
N ARG A 27 -8.58 48.15 -23.77
CA ARG A 27 -9.23 49.45 -24.01
C ARG A 27 -8.71 50.56 -23.09
N ARG A 28 -8.44 50.28 -21.81
CA ARG A 28 -7.85 51.29 -20.90
C ARG A 28 -6.41 51.67 -21.27
N LEU A 29 -5.64 50.76 -21.85
CA LEU A 29 -4.28 51.03 -22.34
C LEU A 29 -4.24 51.92 -23.60
N SER A 30 -5.31 51.97 -24.40
CA SER A 30 -5.38 52.82 -25.61
C SER A 30 -6.18 54.12 -25.44
N SER A 31 -6.94 54.31 -24.36
CA SER A 31 -7.84 55.46 -24.20
C SER A 31 -7.28 56.63 -23.37
N ASN A 32 -6.28 56.41 -22.52
CA ASN A 32 -5.76 57.43 -21.58
C ASN A 32 -4.62 58.27 -22.19
N ASN A 33 -4.95 59.14 -23.14
CA ASN A 33 -3.98 60.01 -23.83
C ASN A 33 -3.46 61.21 -22.97
N ARG A 34 -3.41 61.08 -21.63
CA ARG A 34 -3.01 62.14 -20.68
C ARG A 34 -2.36 61.62 -19.37
N SER A 35 -1.31 60.82 -19.45
CA SER A 35 -0.30 60.74 -18.39
C SER A 35 1.08 60.35 -18.95
N LYS A 36 2.14 61.03 -18.51
CA LYS A 36 3.52 60.68 -18.87
C LYS A 36 4.01 59.54 -17.96
N GLY A 37 4.11 58.32 -18.50
CA GLY A 37 4.63 57.14 -17.80
C GLY A 37 5.42 56.23 -18.76
N PRO A 38 6.56 55.64 -18.34
CA PRO A 38 7.62 55.20 -19.26
C PRO A 38 7.45 53.78 -19.84
N LEU A 39 6.22 53.31 -20.09
CA LEU A 39 5.92 51.88 -20.32
C LEU A 39 5.42 51.47 -21.72
N ASN A 40 4.69 52.31 -22.46
CA ASN A 40 4.12 51.89 -23.74
C ASN A 40 5.18 51.73 -24.85
N ASP A 41 6.11 52.68 -25.00
CA ASP A 41 7.13 52.66 -26.08
C ASP A 41 8.27 51.63 -25.88
N LYS A 42 8.22 50.82 -24.81
CA LYS A 42 9.30 49.89 -24.41
C LYS A 42 8.89 48.42 -24.35
N LEU A 43 7.60 48.11 -24.54
CA LEU A 43 7.09 46.75 -24.48
C LEU A 43 7.22 46.05 -25.84
N LYS A 44 7.96 44.94 -25.89
CA LYS A 44 8.14 44.13 -27.10
C LYS A 44 7.43 42.79 -27.04
N ALA A 45 7.16 42.21 -28.21
CA ALA A 45 6.67 40.85 -28.36
C ALA A 45 7.28 40.20 -29.61
N ILE A 46 7.52 38.89 -29.53
CA ILE A 46 7.95 38.07 -30.66
C ILE A 46 6.68 37.52 -31.33
N PRO A 47 6.46 37.71 -32.65
CA PRO A 47 5.24 37.26 -33.30
C PRO A 47 5.12 35.73 -33.35
N PHE A 48 3.88 35.21 -33.38
CA PHE A 48 3.63 33.81 -33.72
C PHE A 48 3.96 33.59 -35.21
N ALA A 49 5.11 33.00 -35.52
CA ALA A 49 5.49 32.61 -36.88
C ALA A 49 4.96 31.22 -37.28
N GLN A 50 4.62 30.38 -36.31
CA GLN A 50 4.24 28.98 -36.52
C GLN A 50 2.72 28.76 -36.44
N HIS A 51 2.20 27.93 -37.33
CA HIS A 51 0.80 27.53 -37.31
C HIS A 51 0.54 26.42 -36.26
N ILE A 52 -0.67 26.40 -35.69
CA ILE A 52 -1.04 25.52 -34.57
C ILE A 52 -0.79 24.02 -34.86
N LYS A 53 -1.02 23.59 -36.11
CA LYS A 53 -0.75 22.21 -36.59
C LYS A 53 0.72 21.80 -36.51
N ALA A 54 1.65 22.75 -36.62
CA ALA A 54 3.08 22.48 -36.47
C ALA A 54 3.42 22.20 -34.99
N ALA A 55 2.84 22.97 -34.08
CA ALA A 55 2.97 22.73 -32.64
C ALA A 55 2.29 21.42 -32.20
N GLU A 56 1.14 21.06 -32.78
CA GLU A 56 0.49 19.75 -32.57
C GLU A 56 1.42 18.58 -32.98
N LYS A 57 1.98 18.64 -34.19
CA LYS A 57 2.96 17.64 -34.64
C LYS A 57 4.20 17.58 -33.74
N THR A 58 4.72 18.73 -33.31
CA THR A 58 5.87 18.78 -32.38
C THR A 58 5.54 18.24 -30.99
N PHE A 59 4.30 18.42 -30.51
CA PHE A 59 3.82 17.79 -29.27
C PHE A 59 3.77 16.26 -29.39
N GLU A 60 3.23 15.75 -30.51
CA GLU A 60 3.19 14.32 -30.81
C GLU A 60 4.58 13.71 -30.95
N ASP A 61 5.51 14.39 -31.63
CA ASP A 61 6.91 13.96 -31.72
C ASP A 61 7.59 13.99 -30.33
N TYR A 62 7.40 15.06 -29.53
CA TYR A 62 8.02 15.18 -28.22
C TYR A 62 7.58 14.06 -27.26
N HIS A 63 6.29 13.72 -27.22
CA HIS A 63 5.78 12.67 -26.33
C HIS A 63 5.80 11.25 -26.92
N GLY A 64 5.73 11.11 -28.25
CA GLY A 64 5.56 9.82 -28.95
C GLY A 64 6.80 9.28 -29.69
N LYS A 65 7.77 10.13 -30.06
CA LYS A 65 8.99 9.73 -30.79
C LYS A 65 10.00 9.08 -29.85
N GLY A 66 10.55 7.92 -30.26
CA GLY A 66 11.49 7.10 -29.48
C GLY A 66 10.85 5.88 -28.79
N PHE A 67 11.65 4.85 -28.49
CA PHE A 67 11.15 3.56 -28.01
C PHE A 67 10.37 3.65 -26.68
N PHE A 68 10.93 4.33 -25.67
CA PHE A 68 10.32 4.46 -24.33
C PHE A 68 9.21 5.51 -24.24
N SER A 69 8.80 6.12 -25.34
CA SER A 69 7.90 7.27 -25.37
C SER A 69 6.41 6.87 -25.29
N ALA A 70 5.59 7.65 -24.59
CA ALA A 70 4.16 7.36 -24.39
C ALA A 70 3.28 8.04 -25.45
N ARG A 71 2.51 7.26 -26.21
CA ARG A 71 1.49 7.80 -27.13
C ARG A 71 0.33 8.41 -26.33
N ILE A 72 0.16 9.72 -26.42
CA ILE A 72 -0.91 10.47 -25.74
C ILE A 72 -2.05 10.68 -26.74
N SER A 73 -3.20 10.03 -26.52
CA SER A 73 -4.34 10.07 -27.45
C SER A 73 -5.44 11.08 -27.08
N LYS A 74 -5.30 11.80 -25.95
CA LYS A 74 -6.26 12.83 -25.50
C LYS A 74 -5.52 14.01 -24.88
N THR A 75 -5.59 15.15 -25.55
CA THR A 75 -5.09 16.47 -25.12
C THR A 75 -6.27 17.43 -24.91
N SER A 76 -6.07 18.51 -24.15
CA SER A 76 -6.92 19.70 -24.32
C SER A 76 -6.58 20.38 -25.66
N PRO A 77 -7.51 21.14 -26.27
CA PRO A 77 -7.13 22.08 -27.33
C PRO A 77 -5.99 23.00 -26.82
N PRO A 78 -4.96 23.27 -27.64
CA PRO A 78 -3.81 24.07 -27.21
C PRO A 78 -4.19 25.54 -26.97
N GLU A 79 -3.79 26.08 -25.82
CA GLU A 79 -3.99 27.50 -25.51
C GLU A 79 -2.87 28.33 -26.14
N GLN A 80 -3.20 29.33 -26.99
CA GLN A 80 -2.22 30.31 -27.50
C GLN A 80 -2.03 31.42 -26.46
N VAL A 81 -0.80 31.59 -25.95
CA VAL A 81 -0.48 32.53 -24.86
C VAL A 81 0.83 33.27 -25.15
N PHE A 82 0.83 34.59 -25.00
CA PHE A 82 2.03 35.40 -24.83
C PHE A 82 2.50 35.34 -23.38
N LEU A 83 3.66 34.74 -23.15
CA LEU A 83 4.27 34.59 -21.83
C LEU A 83 5.28 35.73 -21.58
N PRO A 84 5.24 36.40 -20.42
CA PRO A 84 6.11 37.53 -20.11
C PRO A 84 7.50 37.09 -19.68
N PHE A 85 8.53 37.77 -20.17
CA PHE A 85 9.93 37.58 -19.80
C PHE A 85 10.63 38.92 -19.56
N TRP A 86 11.53 38.94 -18.58
CA TRP A 86 12.51 40.00 -18.41
C TRP A 86 13.80 39.60 -19.13
N VAL A 87 14.18 40.39 -20.12
CA VAL A 87 15.41 40.22 -20.89
C VAL A 87 16.46 41.17 -20.33
N VAL A 88 17.55 40.60 -19.79
CA VAL A 88 18.63 41.36 -19.12
C VAL A 88 19.88 41.39 -19.99
N SER A 89 20.56 42.54 -20.03
CA SER A 89 21.91 42.68 -20.58
C SER A 89 22.76 43.54 -19.64
N ALA A 90 24.05 43.20 -19.47
CA ALA A 90 24.99 43.97 -18.65
C ALA A 90 26.42 43.83 -19.16
N THR A 91 27.24 44.86 -18.94
CA THR A 91 28.71 44.73 -18.97
C THR A 91 29.15 44.22 -17.60
N VAL A 92 30.02 43.22 -17.57
CA VAL A 92 30.41 42.49 -16.35
C VAL A 92 31.90 42.65 -16.14
N HIS A 93 32.27 43.19 -14.98
CA HIS A 93 33.66 43.27 -14.54
C HIS A 93 33.86 42.26 -13.40
N ALA A 94 34.52 41.14 -13.73
CA ALA A 94 34.78 40.04 -12.81
C ALA A 94 36.25 40.04 -12.40
N THR A 95 36.53 40.04 -11.09
CA THR A 95 37.90 39.95 -10.57
C THR A 95 38.03 38.76 -9.62
N ILE A 96 38.98 37.87 -9.92
CA ILE A 96 39.38 36.79 -9.03
C ILE A 96 40.17 37.42 -7.88
N GLU A 97 39.58 37.44 -6.68
CA GLU A 97 40.24 38.00 -5.49
C GLU A 97 41.20 36.99 -4.84
N GLN A 98 40.79 35.71 -4.82
CA GLN A 98 41.50 34.58 -4.22
C GLN A 98 41.10 33.29 -4.94
N ALA A 99 42.03 32.34 -5.09
CA ALA A 99 41.77 30.98 -5.52
C ALA A 99 42.93 30.05 -5.12
N GLN A 100 42.65 28.74 -5.00
CA GLN A 100 43.66 27.70 -5.00
C GLN A 100 43.54 26.83 -6.26
N VAL A 101 44.68 26.50 -6.86
CA VAL A 101 44.82 25.52 -7.94
C VAL A 101 45.49 24.26 -7.42
N GLY A 102 45.16 23.10 -7.98
CA GLY A 102 45.58 21.81 -7.45
C GLY A 102 46.01 20.82 -8.52
N ARG A 103 47.12 20.12 -8.28
CA ARG A 103 47.62 19.02 -9.12
C ARG A 103 47.34 17.67 -8.47
N ARG A 104 46.78 16.72 -9.21
CA ARG A 104 46.54 15.35 -8.75
C ARG A 104 47.82 14.53 -8.80
N VAL A 105 48.16 13.91 -7.68
CA VAL A 105 49.37 13.10 -7.48
C VAL A 105 48.96 11.77 -6.83
N MET A 106 49.44 10.66 -7.39
CA MET A 106 49.26 9.35 -6.77
C MET A 106 50.18 9.21 -5.57
N ARG A 107 49.61 8.98 -4.38
CA ARG A 107 50.34 8.76 -3.13
C ARG A 107 49.89 7.45 -2.49
N THR A 108 50.86 6.66 -2.05
CA THR A 108 50.60 5.39 -1.37
C THR A 108 50.52 5.63 0.13
N ARG A 109 49.38 5.30 0.77
CA ARG A 109 49.23 5.31 2.23
C ARG A 109 48.83 3.94 2.75
N TYR A 110 49.21 3.64 3.99
CA TYR A 110 48.72 2.48 4.71
C TYR A 110 47.28 2.73 5.18
N ASN A 111 46.33 1.93 4.70
CA ASN A 111 44.96 1.94 5.16
C ASN A 111 44.81 0.96 6.35
N PRO A 112 44.52 1.44 7.58
CA PRO A 112 44.45 0.58 8.76
C PRO A 112 43.21 -0.34 8.79
N ALA A 113 42.16 -0.04 8.00
CA ALA A 113 40.95 -0.86 7.93
C ALA A 113 41.14 -2.09 7.03
N SER A 114 41.81 -1.93 5.88
CA SER A 114 42.15 -3.05 4.97
C SER A 114 43.50 -3.71 5.32
N ARG A 115 44.31 -3.05 6.14
CA ARG A 115 45.69 -3.41 6.52
C ARG A 115 46.65 -3.51 5.33
N ARG A 116 46.45 -2.68 4.30
CA ARG A 116 47.25 -2.67 3.07
C ARG A 116 47.74 -1.26 2.74
N ASN A 117 48.85 -1.21 2.00
CA ASN A 117 49.25 0.00 1.30
C ASN A 117 48.36 0.17 0.07
N GLU A 118 47.63 1.28 0.00
CA GLU A 118 46.71 1.62 -1.08
C GLU A 118 47.16 2.93 -1.73
N THR A 119 47.21 2.94 -3.06
CA THR A 119 47.58 4.13 -3.83
C THR A 119 46.34 4.95 -4.14
N VAL A 120 46.31 6.18 -3.62
CA VAL A 120 45.16 7.08 -3.69
C VAL A 120 45.59 8.37 -4.40
N TRP A 121 44.66 8.97 -5.16
CA TRP A 121 44.84 10.30 -5.71
C TRP A 121 44.69 11.35 -4.61
N GLU A 122 45.77 12.08 -4.32
CA GLU A 122 45.75 13.29 -3.49
C GLU A 122 46.01 14.50 -4.36
N THR A 123 45.30 15.60 -4.12
CA THR A 123 45.56 16.87 -4.82
C THR A 123 46.50 17.74 -3.97
N ASP A 124 47.67 18.07 -4.51
CA ASP A 124 48.59 19.06 -3.93
C ASP A 124 48.16 20.47 -4.35
N TRP A 125 47.93 21.35 -3.37
CA TRP A 125 47.29 22.67 -3.58
C TRP A 125 48.26 23.83 -3.43
N ALA A 126 48.21 24.77 -4.38
CA ALA A 126 48.90 26.05 -4.33
C ALA A 126 47.90 27.21 -4.32
N TRP A 127 48.24 28.32 -3.66
CA TRP A 127 47.50 29.59 -3.81
C TRP A 127 47.88 30.27 -5.12
N VAL A 128 46.90 30.85 -5.80
CA VAL A 128 47.12 31.73 -6.95
C VAL A 128 47.68 33.07 -6.43
N PRO A 129 48.88 33.52 -6.86
CA PRO A 129 49.52 34.71 -6.31
C PRO A 129 49.00 36.02 -6.93
N GLU A 130 48.54 35.96 -8.18
CA GLU A 130 48.08 37.11 -8.96
C GLU A 130 46.56 37.24 -8.94
N LYS A 131 46.06 38.48 -9.00
CA LYS A 131 44.64 38.75 -9.24
C LYS A 131 44.41 38.93 -10.73
N HIS A 132 43.47 38.17 -11.29
CA HIS A 132 43.08 38.25 -12.68
C HIS A 132 41.70 38.92 -12.80
N SER A 133 41.61 39.91 -13.66
CA SER A 133 40.38 40.70 -13.91
C SER A 133 39.97 40.62 -15.36
N PHE A 134 38.65 40.48 -15.59
CA PHE A 134 38.05 40.30 -16.91
C PHE A 134 36.88 41.27 -17.08
N THR A 135 36.68 41.72 -18.32
CA THR A 135 35.49 42.48 -18.74
C THR A 135 34.79 41.69 -19.85
N ARG A 136 33.47 41.46 -19.71
CA ARG A 136 32.66 40.76 -20.72
C ARG A 136 31.29 41.40 -20.87
N ASP A 137 30.78 41.48 -22.10
CA ASP A 137 29.40 41.90 -22.35
C ASP A 137 28.44 40.71 -22.39
N TYR A 138 27.52 40.67 -21.43
CA TYR A 138 26.53 39.61 -21.29
C TYR A 138 25.26 39.97 -22.08
N VAL A 139 25.22 39.50 -23.33
CA VAL A 139 24.10 39.72 -24.25
C VAL A 139 23.09 38.55 -24.19
N PRO A 140 21.77 38.80 -23.99
CA PRO A 140 20.76 37.75 -23.83
C PRO A 140 20.48 36.91 -25.09
N LEU A 141 21.02 37.31 -26.25
CA LEU A 141 21.07 36.51 -27.47
C LEU A 141 22.02 35.31 -27.33
N ALA A 142 23.21 35.53 -26.76
CA ALA A 142 24.20 34.50 -26.50
C ALA A 142 23.92 33.70 -25.21
N HIS A 143 23.21 34.32 -24.25
CA HIS A 143 22.93 33.75 -22.94
C HIS A 143 21.42 33.65 -22.65
N PRO A 144 20.75 32.53 -23.02
CA PRO A 144 19.33 32.30 -22.71
C PRO A 144 18.99 32.38 -21.21
N GLY A 145 19.96 32.13 -20.32
CA GLY A 145 19.77 32.31 -18.86
C GLY A 145 19.50 33.74 -18.40
N LEU A 146 19.69 34.74 -19.27
CA LEU A 146 19.31 36.14 -19.06
C LEU A 146 17.87 36.47 -19.53
N GLN A 147 17.15 35.48 -20.09
CA GLN A 147 15.76 35.58 -20.53
C GLN A 147 14.85 34.96 -19.44
N ILE A 148 14.43 35.77 -18.47
CA ILE A 148 13.86 35.27 -17.21
C ILE A 148 12.34 35.33 -17.23
N TYR A 149 11.67 34.17 -17.12
CA TYR A 149 10.21 34.09 -17.08
C TYR A 149 9.65 34.93 -15.92
N ALA A 150 8.82 35.93 -16.26
CA ALA A 150 8.49 37.05 -15.39
C ALA A 150 7.14 36.89 -14.67
N SER A 151 6.69 35.65 -14.44
CA SER A 151 5.41 35.36 -13.78
C SER A 151 5.48 34.09 -12.94
N HIS A 152 4.56 33.95 -11.98
CA HIS A 152 4.47 32.77 -11.11
C HIS A 152 3.33 31.81 -11.52
N ARG A 153 2.66 32.04 -12.65
CA ARG A 153 1.53 31.21 -13.14
C ARG A 153 1.93 29.77 -13.47
N TYR A 154 3.15 29.59 -13.98
CA TYR A 154 3.74 28.30 -14.33
C TYR A 154 5.07 28.08 -13.58
N ARG A 155 5.74 26.93 -13.78
CA ARG A 155 7.05 26.64 -13.18
C ARG A 155 8.17 27.07 -14.13
N ARG A 156 9.13 27.87 -13.64
CA ARG A 156 10.28 28.42 -14.39
C ARG A 156 11.00 27.32 -15.21
N GLY A 157 11.53 26.30 -14.54
CA GLY A 157 12.16 25.11 -15.16
C GLY A 157 11.24 24.12 -15.90
N LEU A 158 10.09 24.59 -16.43
CA LEU A 158 9.33 23.97 -17.53
C LEU A 158 9.20 24.89 -18.76
N ILE A 159 9.62 26.15 -18.63
CA ILE A 159 9.45 27.26 -19.59
C ILE A 159 10.81 27.78 -20.06
N ASP A 160 11.87 27.73 -19.24
CA ASP A 160 13.22 28.19 -19.64
C ASP A 160 13.77 27.46 -20.90
N ASN A 161 13.19 26.30 -21.24
CA ASN A 161 13.49 25.51 -22.45
C ASN A 161 12.77 26.00 -23.73
N ILE A 162 11.81 26.95 -23.65
CA ILE A 162 11.18 27.58 -24.82
C ILE A 162 11.80 28.94 -25.16
N THR A 163 12.71 29.45 -24.32
CA THR A 163 13.47 30.69 -24.57
C THR A 163 14.73 30.39 -25.39
N THR A 164 14.79 30.91 -26.60
CA THR A 164 15.94 30.85 -27.50
C THR A 164 16.50 32.24 -27.80
N GLY A 165 17.77 32.30 -28.18
CA GLY A 165 18.43 33.54 -28.61
C GLY A 165 17.78 34.16 -29.87
N PRO A 166 17.75 33.46 -31.03
CA PRO A 166 17.37 34.06 -32.31
C PRO A 166 15.93 34.62 -32.37
N ALA A 167 15.01 34.06 -31.59
CA ALA A 167 13.64 34.58 -31.51
C ALA A 167 13.60 36.05 -31.03
N LEU A 168 14.56 36.47 -30.20
CA LEU A 168 14.64 37.82 -29.62
C LEU A 168 14.99 38.91 -30.66
N GLU A 169 15.72 38.56 -31.72
CA GLU A 169 16.05 39.50 -32.81
C GLU A 169 14.80 39.99 -33.54
N ASN A 170 13.76 39.15 -33.56
CA ASN A 170 12.49 39.36 -34.25
C ASN A 170 11.43 40.04 -33.36
N ALA A 171 11.83 40.60 -32.22
CA ALA A 171 10.93 41.21 -31.23
C ALA A 171 10.47 42.63 -31.64
N VAL A 172 9.23 42.73 -32.11
CA VAL A 172 8.53 43.96 -32.53
C VAL A 172 7.88 44.68 -31.34
N PRO A 173 7.50 45.98 -31.46
CA PRO A 173 6.65 46.64 -30.46
C PRO A 173 5.32 45.92 -30.29
N PHE A 174 4.81 45.82 -29.06
CA PHE A 174 3.56 45.10 -28.78
C PHE A 174 2.33 45.91 -29.22
N THR A 175 1.72 45.54 -30.34
CA THR A 175 0.43 46.09 -30.80
C THR A 175 -0.75 45.17 -30.46
N PRO A 176 -1.96 45.69 -30.19
CA PRO A 176 -3.16 44.87 -29.94
C PRO A 176 -3.48 43.87 -31.06
N SER A 177 -3.16 44.20 -32.32
CA SER A 177 -3.32 43.34 -33.49
C SER A 177 -2.53 42.02 -33.44
N LEU A 178 -1.51 41.90 -32.58
CA LEU A 178 -0.82 40.62 -32.35
C LEU A 178 -1.71 39.59 -31.64
N LEU A 179 -2.81 40.03 -31.00
CA LEU A 179 -3.74 39.19 -30.27
C LEU A 179 -4.86 38.62 -31.14
N ASP A 180 -5.15 39.29 -32.26
CA ASP A 180 -6.12 38.84 -33.25
C ASP A 180 -5.57 37.64 -34.05
N THR A 181 -6.49 36.83 -34.57
CA THR A 181 -6.20 35.57 -35.25
C THR A 181 -7.14 35.35 -36.42
N ASP A 182 -6.61 34.92 -37.56
CA ASP A 182 -7.40 34.57 -38.76
C ASP A 182 -8.32 33.36 -38.53
N VAL A 183 -8.01 32.55 -37.49
CA VAL A 183 -8.83 31.45 -37.01
C VAL A 183 -9.95 31.99 -36.12
N LYS A 184 -11.21 31.77 -36.52
CA LYS A 184 -12.38 32.10 -35.71
C LYS A 184 -12.33 31.38 -34.35
N ASP A 185 -12.83 32.07 -33.33
CA ASP A 185 -13.05 31.57 -31.96
C ASP A 185 -11.80 31.20 -31.11
N VAL A 186 -10.57 31.45 -31.58
CA VAL A 186 -9.32 31.14 -30.82
C VAL A 186 -8.46 32.39 -30.54
N ALA A 187 -8.99 33.32 -29.76
CA ALA A 187 -8.27 34.54 -29.35
C ALA A 187 -7.01 34.24 -28.51
N ARG A 188 -5.89 34.89 -28.85
CA ARG A 188 -4.62 34.78 -28.10
C ARG A 188 -4.74 35.44 -26.72
N LYS A 189 -4.11 34.83 -25.72
CA LYS A 189 -4.07 35.34 -24.33
C LYS A 189 -2.74 36.01 -24.03
N VAL A 190 -2.72 36.89 -23.04
CA VAL A 190 -1.50 37.52 -22.51
C VAL A 190 -1.43 37.23 -21.02
N ASP A 191 -0.29 36.73 -20.54
CA ASP A 191 -0.02 36.55 -19.11
C ASP A 191 0.59 37.82 -18.51
N PRO A 192 0.13 38.33 -17.36
CA PRO A 192 0.72 39.51 -16.74
C PRO A 192 2.14 39.22 -16.21
N PHE A 193 2.99 40.25 -16.26
CA PHE A 193 4.23 40.31 -15.47
C PHE A 193 3.84 40.31 -13.97
N LEU A 194 4.31 39.31 -13.22
CA LEU A 194 4.04 39.12 -11.77
C LEU A 194 5.35 38.97 -10.95
N ILE A 195 6.48 39.27 -11.56
CA ILE A 195 7.82 39.30 -10.95
C ILE A 195 8.44 40.65 -11.31
N TYR A 196 9.03 41.35 -10.34
CA TYR A 196 9.60 42.68 -10.56
C TYR A 196 10.95 42.64 -11.29
N PRO A 197 11.35 43.72 -12.01
CA PRO A 197 12.64 43.81 -12.70
C PRO A 197 13.86 43.55 -11.79
N THR A 198 13.80 44.01 -10.53
CA THR A 198 14.84 43.81 -9.53
C THR A 198 15.04 42.33 -9.16
N THR A 199 13.96 41.57 -9.04
CA THR A 199 14.02 40.11 -8.86
C THR A 199 14.65 39.42 -10.07
N ALA A 200 14.32 39.84 -11.29
CA ALA A 200 14.94 39.31 -12.50
C ALA A 200 16.44 39.64 -12.54
N LEU A 201 16.85 40.87 -12.20
CA LEU A 201 18.26 41.23 -12.13
C LEU A 201 19.05 40.37 -11.13
N ARG A 202 18.45 39.95 -10.00
CA ARG A 202 19.08 38.99 -9.07
C ARG A 202 19.26 37.61 -9.70
N PHE A 203 18.27 37.08 -10.42
CA PHE A 203 18.42 35.82 -11.14
C PHE A 203 19.47 35.91 -12.26
N ALA A 204 19.52 37.03 -12.99
CA ALA A 204 20.57 37.29 -13.97
C ALA A 204 21.96 37.36 -13.32
N LYS A 205 22.12 38.09 -12.19
CA LYS A 205 23.38 38.14 -11.46
C LYS A 205 23.81 36.76 -10.95
N SER A 206 22.90 35.93 -10.45
CA SER A 206 23.23 34.55 -10.05
C SER A 206 23.64 33.67 -11.22
N TYR A 207 23.01 33.81 -12.39
CA TYR A 207 23.44 33.12 -13.61
C TYR A 207 24.83 33.58 -14.08
N ILE A 208 25.09 34.90 -14.08
CA ILE A 208 26.39 35.49 -14.41
C ILE A 208 27.48 35.00 -13.44
N GLN A 209 27.22 35.03 -12.14
CA GLN A 209 28.14 34.56 -11.09
C GLN A 209 28.55 33.11 -11.31
N ASN A 210 27.58 32.19 -11.47
CA ASN A 210 27.88 30.78 -11.73
C ASN A 210 28.69 30.58 -13.03
N LEU A 211 28.43 31.42 -14.06
CA LEU A 211 29.14 31.31 -15.33
C LEU A 211 30.58 31.84 -15.24
N GLU A 212 30.82 33.00 -14.62
CA GLU A 212 32.19 33.50 -14.41
C GLU A 212 32.98 32.61 -13.45
N GLU A 213 32.36 31.99 -12.44
CA GLU A 213 33.01 30.97 -11.61
C GLU A 213 33.43 29.74 -12.43
N THR A 214 32.58 29.29 -13.35
CA THR A 214 32.93 28.18 -14.27
C THR A 214 34.04 28.57 -15.26
N LEU A 215 33.99 29.80 -15.78
CA LEU A 215 34.99 30.33 -16.72
C LEU A 215 36.34 30.58 -16.04
N ALA A 216 36.34 30.96 -14.76
CA ALA A 216 37.54 31.17 -13.96
C ALA A 216 38.20 29.85 -13.51
N ASP A 217 37.43 28.80 -13.18
CA ASP A 217 37.99 27.45 -12.95
C ASP A 217 38.76 26.97 -14.19
N ASP A 218 38.12 27.01 -15.36
CA ASP A 218 38.71 26.60 -16.63
C ASP A 218 39.92 27.46 -17.02
N PHE A 219 39.84 28.79 -16.83
CA PHE A 219 40.96 29.71 -17.04
C PHE A 219 42.15 29.40 -16.13
N LEU A 220 41.95 29.26 -14.81
CA LEU A 220 43.04 29.02 -13.86
C LEU A 220 43.70 27.65 -14.09
N ARG A 221 42.92 26.62 -14.41
CA ARG A 221 43.43 25.27 -14.72
C ARG A 221 44.28 25.27 -15.99
N LYS A 222 43.86 26.00 -17.02
CA LYS A 222 44.63 26.18 -18.26
C LYS A 222 45.89 27.04 -18.06
N LEU A 223 45.80 28.14 -17.30
CA LEU A 223 46.92 29.05 -17.06
C LEU A 223 48.04 28.41 -16.23
N TYR A 224 47.68 27.71 -15.15
CA TYR A 224 48.66 27.09 -14.24
C TYR A 224 48.98 25.62 -14.56
N GLY A 225 48.29 25.00 -15.53
CA GLY A 225 48.49 23.59 -15.91
C GLY A 225 48.04 22.59 -14.84
N MET A 226 46.88 22.84 -14.22
CA MET A 226 46.43 22.19 -12.98
C MET A 226 45.12 21.40 -13.17
N ASP A 227 44.97 20.32 -12.42
CA ASP A 227 43.84 19.38 -12.55
C ASP A 227 42.53 19.93 -11.97
N GLU A 228 42.59 20.72 -10.90
CA GLU A 228 41.44 21.17 -10.09
C GLU A 228 41.61 22.62 -9.60
N THR A 229 40.51 23.31 -9.27
CA THR A 229 40.53 24.51 -8.40
C THR A 229 39.64 24.35 -7.16
N ARG A 230 39.85 25.20 -6.15
CA ARG A 230 38.96 25.37 -5.00
C ARG A 230 39.14 26.75 -4.35
N LEU A 231 38.25 27.10 -3.42
CA LEU A 231 38.27 28.39 -2.69
C LEU A 231 38.32 29.61 -3.64
N LEU A 232 37.74 29.44 -4.84
CA LEU A 232 37.60 30.48 -5.85
C LEU A 232 36.63 31.55 -5.35
N LYS A 233 37.12 32.78 -5.18
CA LYS A 233 36.34 33.94 -4.75
C LYS A 233 36.40 35.00 -5.84
N ILE A 234 35.27 35.23 -6.51
CA ILE A 234 35.14 36.24 -7.57
C ILE A 234 34.25 37.38 -7.10
N ASN A 235 34.77 38.60 -7.24
CA ASN A 235 34.02 39.83 -7.04
C ASN A 235 33.48 40.30 -8.41
N ILE A 236 32.16 40.52 -8.51
CA ILE A 236 31.49 40.85 -9.77
C ILE A 236 30.72 42.17 -9.63
N GLN A 237 31.20 43.15 -10.39
CA GLN A 237 30.56 44.45 -10.63
C GLN A 237 29.80 44.41 -11.96
N LEU A 238 28.65 45.09 -12.01
CA LEU A 238 27.75 45.11 -13.17
C LEU A 238 27.57 46.56 -13.63
N GLU A 239 27.96 46.85 -14.86
CA GLU A 239 27.78 48.14 -15.52
C GLU A 239 26.79 48.04 -16.68
N ASN A 240 26.31 49.21 -17.14
CA ASN A 240 25.42 49.35 -18.31
C ASN A 240 24.16 48.44 -18.28
N VAL A 241 23.70 48.07 -17.08
CA VAL A 241 22.58 47.13 -16.87
C VAL A 241 21.30 47.65 -17.53
N ARG A 242 20.73 46.84 -18.43
CA ARG A 242 19.41 47.08 -19.03
C ARG A 242 18.51 45.88 -18.78
N VAL A 243 17.26 46.16 -18.44
CA VAL A 243 16.20 45.16 -18.24
C VAL A 243 14.99 45.56 -19.09
N SER A 244 14.58 44.69 -20.00
CA SER A 244 13.53 44.96 -21.00
C SER A 244 12.38 43.95 -20.90
N PRO A 245 11.10 44.39 -20.95
CA PRO A 245 9.95 43.49 -20.97
C PRO A 245 9.69 42.95 -22.39
N VAL A 246 9.69 41.63 -22.54
CA VAL A 246 9.45 40.95 -23.82
C VAL A 246 8.42 39.83 -23.65
N TYR A 247 7.46 39.74 -24.56
CA TYR A 247 6.51 38.62 -24.66
C TYR A 247 6.99 37.55 -25.65
N TYR A 248 7.03 36.30 -25.20
CA TYR A 248 7.32 35.12 -26.03
C TYR A 248 6.01 34.39 -26.39
N PRO A 249 5.82 33.98 -27.65
CA PRO A 249 4.64 33.23 -28.08
C PRO A 249 4.76 31.77 -27.64
N ALA A 250 3.70 31.21 -27.06
CA ALA A 250 3.66 29.80 -26.65
C ALA A 250 2.30 29.14 -26.91
N PHE A 251 2.36 27.90 -27.40
CA PHE A 251 1.25 26.95 -27.41
C PHE A 251 1.32 26.08 -26.15
N ILE A 252 0.24 26.03 -25.37
CA ILE A 252 0.19 25.27 -24.11
C ILE A 252 -0.77 24.08 -24.24
N PHE A 253 -0.19 22.89 -24.33
CA PHE A 253 -0.92 21.62 -24.32
C PHE A 253 -1.11 21.12 -22.89
N SER A 254 -2.29 20.59 -22.57
CA SER A 254 -2.55 19.97 -21.26
C SER A 254 -2.98 18.51 -21.38
N VAL A 255 -2.47 17.69 -20.46
CA VAL A 255 -2.75 16.24 -20.38
C VAL A 255 -3.07 15.88 -18.93
N ASN A 256 -4.15 15.14 -18.70
CA ASN A 256 -4.45 14.59 -17.38
C ASN A 256 -3.75 13.23 -17.22
N TYR A 257 -2.79 13.15 -16.29
CA TYR A 257 -1.97 11.96 -16.04
C TYR A 257 -2.00 11.63 -14.55
N LEU A 258 -2.46 10.42 -14.21
CA LEU A 258 -2.62 9.94 -12.81
C LEU A 258 -3.28 10.99 -11.88
N GLY A 259 -4.38 11.60 -12.35
CA GLY A 259 -5.14 12.61 -11.61
C GLY A 259 -4.54 14.02 -11.57
N ARG A 260 -3.37 14.28 -12.18
CA ARG A 260 -2.75 15.62 -12.25
C ARG A 260 -2.72 16.16 -13.69
N ARG A 261 -3.03 17.46 -13.86
CA ARG A 261 -2.93 18.16 -15.17
C ARG A 261 -1.47 18.55 -15.43
N LEU A 262 -0.78 17.74 -16.24
CA LEU A 262 0.52 18.07 -16.81
C LEU A 262 0.35 19.13 -17.91
N ARG A 263 1.40 19.91 -18.17
CA ARG A 263 1.47 20.92 -19.23
C ARG A 263 2.78 20.80 -20.00
N THR A 264 2.68 20.96 -21.31
CA THR A 264 3.80 21.07 -22.25
C THR A 264 3.66 22.39 -22.99
N PHE A 265 4.76 23.13 -23.08
CA PHE A 265 4.87 24.45 -23.69
C PHE A 265 5.68 24.30 -24.98
N ILE A 266 5.20 24.90 -26.08
CA ILE A 266 5.90 24.88 -27.36
C ILE A 266 5.98 26.32 -27.87
N ASN A 267 7.19 26.80 -28.18
CA ASN A 267 7.41 28.15 -28.68
C ASN A 267 6.68 28.37 -30.02
N GLY A 268 5.95 29.47 -30.14
CA GLY A 268 5.17 29.84 -31.34
C GLY A 268 5.98 30.44 -32.50
N TYR A 269 7.30 30.56 -32.35
CA TYR A 269 8.23 31.06 -33.36
C TYR A 269 9.14 29.95 -33.92
N ASP A 270 9.75 29.12 -33.07
CA ASP A 270 10.75 28.11 -33.46
C ASP A 270 10.41 26.65 -33.10
N LEU A 271 9.24 26.41 -32.49
CA LEU A 271 8.77 25.08 -32.02
C LEU A 271 9.64 24.42 -30.93
N THR A 272 10.52 25.14 -30.24
CA THR A 272 11.23 24.59 -29.06
C THR A 272 10.25 24.18 -27.95
N VAL A 273 10.60 23.12 -27.19
CA VAL A 273 9.67 22.43 -26.28
C VAL A 273 10.15 22.46 -24.83
N GLY A 274 9.32 23.03 -23.96
CA GLY A 274 9.46 22.99 -22.51
C GLY A 274 8.38 22.13 -21.86
N GLY A 275 8.74 21.36 -20.83
CA GLY A 275 7.81 20.47 -20.15
C GLY A 275 8.47 19.22 -19.58
N THR A 276 7.65 18.26 -19.17
CA THR A 276 8.14 16.93 -18.75
C THR A 276 7.61 15.87 -19.70
N LYS A 277 8.52 15.14 -20.35
CA LYS A 277 8.20 14.00 -21.21
C LYS A 277 7.56 12.87 -20.39
N ILE A 278 6.63 12.14 -21.02
CA ILE A 278 5.93 10.99 -20.42
C ILE A 278 6.49 9.72 -21.05
N TYR A 279 6.81 8.73 -20.23
CA TYR A 279 7.38 7.45 -20.65
C TYR A 279 6.35 6.32 -20.60
N ASN A 280 6.48 5.36 -21.52
CA ASN A 280 5.71 4.13 -21.51
C ASN A 280 6.36 3.13 -20.54
N TRP A 281 5.74 2.98 -19.37
CA TRP A 281 6.23 2.11 -18.29
C TRP A 281 6.21 0.62 -18.67
N GLU A 282 5.28 0.14 -19.52
CA GLU A 282 5.27 -1.26 -19.98
C GLU A 282 6.51 -1.58 -20.83
N ARG A 283 6.97 -0.62 -21.64
CA ARG A 283 8.20 -0.78 -22.45
C ARG A 283 9.48 -0.69 -21.60
N VAL A 284 9.48 0.15 -20.56
CA VAL A 284 10.56 0.17 -19.56
C VAL A 284 10.60 -1.16 -18.80
N ALA A 285 9.44 -1.71 -18.43
CA ALA A 285 9.33 -3.04 -17.81
C ALA A 285 9.93 -4.12 -18.71
N ALA A 286 9.51 -4.20 -19.97
CA ALA A 286 9.98 -5.22 -20.91
C ALA A 286 11.51 -5.19 -21.10
N VAL A 287 12.11 -4.00 -21.28
CA VAL A 287 13.56 -3.86 -21.44
C VAL A 287 14.31 -4.13 -20.13
N SER A 288 13.77 -3.73 -18.98
CA SER A 288 14.37 -4.04 -17.68
C SER A 288 14.36 -5.54 -17.37
N ALA A 289 13.24 -6.22 -17.66
CA ALA A 289 13.11 -7.66 -17.49
C ALA A 289 14.08 -8.43 -18.41
N LEU A 290 14.15 -8.06 -19.70
CA LEU A 290 15.09 -8.65 -20.65
C LEU A 290 16.55 -8.40 -20.25
N GLY A 291 16.91 -7.16 -19.94
CA GLY A 291 18.27 -6.79 -19.55
C GLY A 291 18.73 -7.51 -18.28
N MET A 292 17.89 -7.55 -17.25
CA MET A 292 18.22 -8.28 -16.02
C MET A 292 18.25 -9.80 -16.26
N ALA A 293 17.36 -10.36 -17.08
CA ALA A 293 17.41 -11.78 -17.44
C ALA A 293 18.72 -12.12 -18.16
N THR A 294 19.14 -11.32 -19.15
CA THR A 294 20.43 -11.49 -19.83
C THR A 294 21.61 -11.41 -18.85
N VAL A 295 21.61 -10.44 -17.93
CA VAL A 295 22.64 -10.33 -16.88
C VAL A 295 22.65 -11.56 -15.97
N MET A 296 21.50 -12.05 -15.52
CA MET A 296 21.42 -13.25 -14.68
C MET A 296 21.86 -14.52 -15.41
N THR A 297 21.55 -14.67 -16.70
CA THR A 297 22.05 -15.78 -17.53
C THR A 297 23.58 -15.72 -17.66
N LEU A 298 24.14 -14.56 -18.02
CA LEU A 298 25.58 -14.38 -18.22
C LEU A 298 26.41 -14.53 -16.93
N THR A 299 25.81 -14.24 -15.78
CA THR A 299 26.47 -14.37 -14.46
C THR A 299 26.24 -15.72 -13.78
N GLY A 300 25.50 -16.64 -14.40
CA GLY A 300 25.09 -17.90 -13.77
C GLY A 300 24.12 -17.76 -12.59
N GLY A 301 23.53 -16.56 -12.40
CA GLY A 301 22.58 -16.27 -11.33
C GLY A 301 21.20 -16.92 -11.52
N ILE A 302 20.90 -17.38 -12.73
CA ILE A 302 19.78 -18.32 -12.98
C ILE A 302 20.29 -19.74 -12.70
N GLY A 303 20.11 -20.20 -11.45
CA GLY A 303 20.22 -21.62 -11.14
C GLY A 303 19.19 -22.45 -11.90
N TYR A 304 19.34 -23.77 -11.94
CA TYR A 304 18.45 -24.73 -12.61
C TYR A 304 17.06 -24.85 -11.93
N GLY A 305 16.32 -23.74 -11.93
CA GLY A 305 15.10 -23.53 -11.16
C GLY A 305 14.73 -22.05 -11.19
N GLY A 306 14.01 -21.63 -12.23
CA GLY A 306 13.59 -20.25 -12.50
C GLY A 306 12.60 -19.62 -11.51
N ALA A 307 12.53 -20.13 -10.28
CA ALA A 307 11.70 -19.65 -9.18
C ALA A 307 12.49 -19.47 -7.87
N SER A 308 13.80 -19.69 -7.88
CA SER A 308 14.70 -19.40 -6.76
C SER A 308 14.76 -17.90 -6.45
N GLY A 309 15.20 -17.54 -5.24
CA GLY A 309 15.17 -16.15 -4.77
C GLY A 309 16.00 -15.16 -5.60
N SER A 310 16.98 -15.65 -6.39
CA SER A 310 17.75 -14.82 -7.32
C SER A 310 16.90 -14.27 -8.46
N PHE A 311 15.92 -15.02 -8.98
CA PHE A 311 14.96 -14.53 -9.99
C PHE A 311 14.18 -13.30 -9.49
N TRP A 312 13.75 -13.33 -8.23
CA TRP A 312 12.99 -12.25 -7.61
C TRP A 312 13.85 -11.02 -7.29
N LEU A 313 15.02 -11.23 -6.70
CA LEU A 313 15.95 -10.15 -6.36
C LEU A 313 16.62 -9.52 -7.59
N GLY A 314 16.92 -10.33 -8.61
CA GLY A 314 17.68 -9.91 -9.79
C GLY A 314 16.83 -9.47 -10.97
N ILE A 315 15.66 -10.08 -11.23
CA ILE A 315 14.83 -9.74 -12.40
C ILE A 315 13.58 -8.98 -11.96
N VAL A 316 12.74 -9.57 -11.10
CA VAL A 316 11.40 -9.01 -10.84
C VAL A 316 11.45 -7.70 -10.06
N LEU A 317 12.17 -7.64 -8.93
CA LEU A 317 12.24 -6.43 -8.10
C LEU A 317 12.85 -5.22 -8.84
N PRO A 318 13.97 -5.34 -9.58
CA PRO A 318 14.49 -4.25 -10.41
C PRO A 318 13.49 -3.82 -11.50
N THR A 319 12.87 -4.78 -12.19
CA THR A 319 11.85 -4.50 -13.23
C THR A 319 10.67 -3.71 -12.67
N VAL A 320 10.15 -4.12 -11.51
CA VAL A 320 9.07 -3.40 -10.83
C VAL A 320 9.53 -1.99 -10.42
N ALA A 321 10.73 -1.86 -9.85
CA ALA A 321 11.28 -0.58 -9.43
C ALA A 321 11.46 0.41 -10.61
N THR A 322 12.05 -0.01 -11.73
CA THR A 322 12.23 0.84 -12.92
C THR A 322 10.88 1.21 -13.56
N SER A 323 9.92 0.29 -13.55
CA SER A 323 8.56 0.53 -14.08
C SER A 323 7.79 1.55 -13.25
N PHE A 324 7.81 1.40 -11.92
CA PHE A 324 7.23 2.39 -11.01
C PHE A 324 7.95 3.74 -11.12
N PHE A 325 9.28 3.75 -11.23
CA PHE A 325 10.02 5.00 -11.42
C PHE A 325 9.60 5.70 -12.73
N ALA A 326 9.56 5.00 -13.86
CA ALA A 326 9.15 5.56 -15.15
C ALA A 326 7.70 6.09 -15.13
N MET A 327 6.78 5.40 -14.43
CA MET A 327 5.39 5.81 -14.25
C MET A 327 5.26 7.07 -13.38
N TYR A 328 6.02 7.18 -12.28
CA TYR A 328 5.90 8.29 -11.33
C TYR A 328 6.87 9.45 -11.59
N TYR A 329 7.88 9.28 -12.45
CA TYR A 329 8.87 10.31 -12.81
C TYR A 329 8.23 11.65 -13.25
N PRO A 330 7.14 11.68 -14.06
CA PRO A 330 6.47 12.94 -14.39
C PRO A 330 5.90 13.69 -13.17
N ILE A 331 5.51 12.99 -12.11
CA ILE A 331 4.98 13.60 -10.89
C ILE A 331 6.11 13.97 -9.92
N LEU A 332 7.09 13.07 -9.76
CA LEU A 332 8.26 13.27 -8.89
C LEU A 332 9.07 14.49 -9.34
N SER A 333 9.34 14.62 -10.64
CA SER A 333 10.07 15.76 -11.20
C SER A 333 9.30 17.09 -11.08
N LEU A 334 7.96 17.08 -11.00
CA LEU A 334 7.18 18.27 -10.66
C LEU A 334 7.25 18.60 -9.17
N TYR A 335 7.22 17.59 -8.29
CA TYR A 335 7.33 17.79 -6.85
C TYR A 335 8.71 18.33 -6.42
N VAL A 336 9.79 17.83 -7.03
CA VAL A 336 11.15 18.38 -6.82
C VAL A 336 11.22 19.85 -7.30
N ARG A 337 10.67 20.16 -8.49
CA ARG A 337 10.57 21.53 -8.97
C ARG A 337 9.68 22.43 -8.09
N ASP A 338 8.65 21.88 -7.44
CA ASP A 338 7.84 22.62 -6.46
C ASP A 338 8.62 22.93 -5.17
N ILE A 339 9.49 22.03 -4.71
CA ILE A 339 10.39 22.31 -3.57
C ILE A 339 11.35 23.45 -3.92
N ILE A 340 12.04 23.35 -5.08
CA ILE A 340 12.97 24.37 -5.56
C ILE A 340 12.27 25.72 -5.70
N ARG A 341 11.12 25.76 -6.40
CA ARG A 341 10.28 26.98 -6.54
C ARG A 341 9.88 27.57 -5.18
N ASN A 342 9.56 26.75 -4.19
CA ASN A 342 9.18 27.23 -2.86
C ASN A 342 10.39 27.70 -2.03
N GLN A 343 11.61 27.26 -2.35
CA GLN A 343 12.84 27.82 -1.79
C GLN A 343 13.16 29.18 -2.45
N GLU A 344 13.08 29.27 -3.79
CA GLU A 344 13.22 30.52 -4.56
C GLU A 344 12.24 31.60 -4.07
N ILE A 345 10.96 31.27 -3.92
CA ILE A 345 9.93 32.21 -3.43
C ILE A 345 10.22 32.68 -1.99
N LYS A 346 10.83 31.83 -1.15
CA LYS A 346 11.16 32.20 0.24
C LYS A 346 12.36 33.14 0.33
N SER A 347 13.44 32.88 -0.40
CA SER A 347 14.58 33.82 -0.45
C SER A 347 14.15 35.15 -1.06
N MET A 348 13.40 35.13 -2.17
CA MET A 348 12.79 36.32 -2.77
C MET A 348 11.94 37.15 -1.78
N ALA A 349 11.21 36.49 -0.88
CA ALA A 349 10.41 37.17 0.14
C ALA A 349 11.27 37.80 1.24
N GLN A 350 12.32 37.11 1.72
CA GLN A 350 13.24 37.64 2.71
C GLN A 350 14.08 38.81 2.15
N ASP A 351 14.59 38.66 0.93
CA ASP A 351 15.37 39.69 0.23
C ASP A 351 14.52 40.87 -0.31
N SER A 352 13.22 40.91 -0.02
CA SER A 352 12.37 42.07 -0.35
C SER A 352 12.60 43.25 0.59
N ALA A 353 13.15 43.01 1.79
CA ALA A 353 13.41 44.02 2.82
C ALA A 353 14.86 44.54 2.84
N SER A 354 15.74 44.07 1.93
CA SER A 354 17.20 44.32 1.99
C SER A 354 17.75 45.22 0.88
N TRP A 355 16.91 45.71 -0.03
CA TRP A 355 17.31 46.59 -1.14
C TRP A 355 16.38 47.80 -1.24
N ASP A 356 16.73 48.82 -0.46
CA ASP A 356 16.15 50.15 -0.53
C ASP A 356 16.76 50.91 -1.72
N ASP A 357 16.01 50.99 -2.81
CA ASP A 357 16.26 51.88 -3.95
C ASP A 357 14.94 52.62 -4.23
N ASP A 358 14.97 53.96 -4.22
CA ASP A 358 13.75 54.77 -4.06
C ASP A 358 12.75 54.62 -5.22
N TRP A 359 13.22 54.18 -6.39
CA TRP A 359 12.37 53.81 -7.52
C TRP A 359 11.43 52.65 -7.19
N VAL A 360 11.88 51.66 -6.40
CA VAL A 360 11.08 50.51 -5.96
C VAL A 360 9.99 50.95 -4.98
N LYS A 361 10.31 51.87 -4.05
CA LYS A 361 9.32 52.45 -3.13
C LYS A 361 8.23 53.21 -3.89
N GLY A 362 8.61 54.00 -4.90
CA GLY A 362 7.67 54.70 -5.78
C GLY A 362 6.72 53.76 -6.51
N TYR A 363 7.24 52.68 -7.12
CA TYR A 363 6.40 51.72 -7.85
C TYR A 363 5.50 50.90 -6.92
N ALA A 364 6.01 50.45 -5.77
CA ALA A 364 5.24 49.70 -4.78
C ALA A 364 4.11 50.54 -4.14
N ALA A 365 4.36 51.84 -3.89
CA ALA A 365 3.35 52.77 -3.40
C ALA A 365 2.23 53.00 -4.43
N PHE A 366 2.56 53.07 -5.71
CA PHE A 366 1.59 53.15 -6.81
C PHE A 366 0.74 51.88 -6.93
N GLU A 367 1.36 50.70 -6.93
CA GLU A 367 0.63 49.43 -6.96
C GLU A 367 -0.32 49.28 -5.76
N ASP A 368 0.12 49.64 -4.55
CA ASP A 368 -0.73 49.48 -3.37
C ASP A 368 -1.87 50.52 -3.31
N GLN A 369 -1.71 51.69 -3.95
CA GLN A 369 -2.83 52.61 -4.20
C GLN A 369 -3.89 51.99 -5.14
N GLU A 370 -3.49 51.42 -6.27
CA GLU A 370 -4.40 50.72 -7.18
C GLU A 370 -5.04 49.48 -6.51
N ARG A 371 -4.28 48.72 -5.72
CA ARG A 371 -4.78 47.55 -4.96
C ARG A 371 -5.81 47.94 -3.89
N ARG A 372 -5.59 49.05 -3.17
CA ARG A 372 -6.57 49.65 -2.25
C ARG A 372 -7.77 50.26 -2.98
N ARG A 373 -7.67 50.56 -4.27
CA ARG A 373 -8.76 51.09 -5.10
C ARG A 373 -9.65 49.94 -5.59
N THR A 374 -9.08 48.93 -6.25
CA THR A 374 -9.81 47.75 -6.73
C THR A 374 -10.49 47.00 -5.58
N TRP A 375 -9.87 46.87 -4.41
CA TRP A 375 -10.51 46.28 -3.22
C TRP A 375 -11.74 47.06 -2.73
N ARG A 376 -11.78 48.39 -2.90
CA ARG A 376 -12.98 49.21 -2.61
C ARG A 376 -14.06 48.99 -3.66
N GLU A 377 -13.69 48.98 -4.95
CA GLU A 377 -14.60 48.74 -6.08
C GLU A 377 -15.21 47.30 -6.04
N GLU A 378 -14.44 46.28 -5.63
CA GLU A 378 -14.93 44.91 -5.38
C GLU A 378 -15.85 44.83 -4.15
N LYS A 379 -15.53 45.55 -3.05
CA LYS A 379 -16.43 45.57 -1.88
C LYS A 379 -17.77 46.20 -2.19
N GLN A 380 -17.79 47.30 -2.94
CA GLN A 380 -18.99 48.05 -3.28
C GLN A 380 -19.92 47.24 -4.21
N SER A 381 -19.35 46.46 -5.14
CA SER A 381 -20.10 45.53 -6.00
C SER A 381 -20.51 44.22 -5.29
N SER A 382 -19.75 43.74 -4.30
CA SER A 382 -20.14 42.60 -3.46
C SER A 382 -21.29 42.91 -2.49
N TRP A 383 -21.40 44.15 -2.00
CA TRP A 383 -22.49 44.56 -1.10
C TRP A 383 -23.85 44.57 -1.81
N TYR A 384 -23.91 45.13 -3.02
CA TYR A 384 -25.17 45.28 -3.78
C TYR A 384 -25.85 43.96 -4.20
N ASN A 385 -25.14 42.83 -4.20
CA ASN A 385 -25.68 41.52 -4.60
C ASN A 385 -26.10 40.62 -3.41
N THR A 386 -26.10 41.13 -2.17
CA THR A 386 -26.37 40.33 -0.96
C THR A 386 -27.64 40.79 -0.21
N SER A 387 -28.58 41.45 -0.91
CA SER A 387 -29.73 42.13 -0.27
C SER A 387 -31.07 41.99 -1.01
N SER A 388 -31.24 40.93 -1.81
CA SER A 388 -32.46 40.76 -2.62
C SER A 388 -32.87 39.29 -2.85
N ASN A 389 -32.94 38.46 -1.79
CA ASN A 389 -33.82 37.27 -1.78
C ASN A 389 -34.05 36.67 -0.38
N GLU A 390 -34.67 37.42 0.53
CA GLU A 390 -35.32 36.86 1.74
C GLU A 390 -36.65 37.57 1.99
N GLN A 391 -37.79 36.89 1.74
CA GLN A 391 -39.04 36.97 2.54
C GLN A 391 -40.16 36.13 1.92
N HIS A 392 -41.23 35.92 2.71
CA HIS A 392 -42.43 35.11 2.45
C HIS A 392 -42.21 33.57 2.50
N GLY A 393 -42.91 32.80 3.33
CA GLY A 393 -43.98 33.19 4.27
C GLY A 393 -44.27 32.18 5.40
N GLN A 394 -45.14 32.58 6.32
CA GLN A 394 -45.68 31.80 7.44
C GLN A 394 -46.87 30.93 6.96
N GLY A 395 -47.37 29.90 7.64
CA GLY A 395 -47.03 29.29 8.94
C GLY A 395 -48.32 28.81 9.64
N ASN A 396 -48.31 27.67 10.36
CA ASN A 396 -49.52 27.20 11.07
C ASN A 396 -49.23 26.20 12.23
N ASP A 397 -49.32 26.66 13.49
CA ASP A 397 -49.45 25.82 14.71
C ASP A 397 -50.19 26.65 15.79
N PRO A 398 -51.54 26.59 15.87
CA PRO A 398 -52.32 27.48 16.74
C PRO A 398 -52.21 27.24 18.25
N LYS A 399 -51.54 26.17 18.71
CA LYS A 399 -51.37 25.87 20.16
C LYS A 399 -49.93 25.50 20.56
N GLY A 400 -49.02 25.33 19.61
CA GLY A 400 -47.57 25.29 19.85
C GLY A 400 -47.00 23.94 20.28
N TYR A 401 -47.77 22.84 20.30
CA TYR A 401 -47.32 21.56 20.85
C TYR A 401 -46.34 20.82 19.94
N TYR A 402 -46.54 20.87 18.61
CA TYR A 402 -45.57 20.32 17.65
C TYR A 402 -44.29 21.18 17.66
N LYS A 403 -44.44 22.50 17.71
CA LYS A 403 -43.33 23.46 17.89
C LYS A 403 -42.55 23.24 19.20
N ALA A 404 -43.21 22.85 20.29
CA ALA A 404 -42.58 22.57 21.59
C ALA A 404 -41.71 21.30 21.61
N LEU A 405 -42.02 20.32 20.75
CA LEU A 405 -41.19 19.14 20.51
C LEU A 405 -40.20 19.32 19.34
N GLY A 406 -40.26 20.45 18.62
CA GLY A 406 -39.36 20.75 17.50
C GLY A 406 -39.67 19.99 16.21
N VAL A 407 -40.92 19.54 16.03
CA VAL A 407 -41.36 18.72 14.89
C VAL A 407 -42.44 19.44 14.06
N SER A 408 -42.65 18.97 12.83
CA SER A 408 -43.72 19.46 11.95
C SER A 408 -45.12 19.13 12.52
N PRO A 409 -46.16 19.97 12.30
CA PRO A 409 -47.56 19.60 12.49
C PRO A 409 -48.02 18.36 11.68
N THR A 410 -47.22 17.91 10.71
CA THR A 410 -47.44 16.70 9.90
C THR A 410 -46.56 15.51 10.30
N ALA A 411 -45.84 15.59 11.43
CA ALA A 411 -44.91 14.54 11.86
C ALA A 411 -45.62 13.27 12.37
N THR A 412 -45.01 12.10 12.16
CA THR A 412 -45.58 10.82 12.58
C THR A 412 -45.38 10.57 14.08
N GLN A 413 -46.13 9.64 14.67
CA GLN A 413 -46.01 9.29 16.09
C GLN A 413 -44.61 8.76 16.47
N SER A 414 -43.89 8.15 15.51
CA SER A 414 -42.47 7.78 15.66
C SER A 414 -41.58 9.01 15.80
N ASP A 415 -41.78 10.01 14.94
CA ASP A 415 -40.98 11.24 14.91
C ASP A 415 -41.19 12.05 16.19
N ILE A 416 -42.45 12.20 16.61
CA ILE A 416 -42.87 12.81 17.88
C ILE A 416 -42.22 12.10 19.08
N GLN A 417 -42.19 10.77 19.09
CA GLN A 417 -41.52 10.00 20.15
C GLN A 417 -39.98 10.12 20.12
N SER A 418 -39.37 10.19 18.93
CA SER A 418 -37.92 10.33 18.79
C SER A 418 -37.43 11.70 19.26
N ALA A 419 -38.13 12.76 18.88
CA ALA A 419 -37.85 14.14 19.30
C ALA A 419 -38.02 14.31 20.81
N PHE A 420 -39.10 13.74 21.38
CA PHE A 420 -39.30 13.70 22.83
C PHE A 420 -38.14 13.01 23.56
N ARG A 421 -37.68 11.83 23.12
CA ARG A 421 -36.53 11.12 23.73
C ARG A 421 -35.24 11.94 23.65
N GLY A 422 -34.97 12.59 22.53
CA GLY A 422 -33.78 13.45 22.35
C GLY A 422 -33.78 14.66 23.28
N LEU A 423 -34.93 15.32 23.44
CA LEU A 423 -35.09 16.46 24.34
C LEU A 423 -35.07 16.05 25.82
N ALA A 424 -35.70 14.92 26.17
CA ALA A 424 -35.72 14.40 27.54
C ALA A 424 -34.31 14.10 28.07
N MET A 425 -33.43 13.48 27.27
CA MET A 425 -32.02 13.24 27.66
C MET A 425 -31.14 14.50 27.65
N LYS A 426 -31.58 15.59 27.01
CA LYS A 426 -30.85 16.87 26.98
C LYS A 426 -31.16 17.75 28.19
N PHE A 427 -32.40 17.72 28.69
CA PHE A 427 -32.87 18.56 29.80
C PHE A 427 -33.21 17.79 31.08
N HIS A 428 -32.70 16.57 31.24
CA HIS A 428 -32.86 15.79 32.48
C HIS A 428 -32.17 16.50 33.67
N PRO A 429 -32.85 16.72 34.81
CA PRO A 429 -32.31 17.54 35.90
C PRO A 429 -31.05 16.97 36.56
N ASP A 430 -30.80 15.66 36.48
CA ASP A 430 -29.59 15.04 37.04
C ASP A 430 -28.35 15.16 36.14
N ARG A 431 -28.48 15.85 35.01
CA ARG A 431 -27.37 16.22 34.13
C ARG A 431 -26.77 17.59 34.43
N PHE A 432 -27.36 18.34 35.36
CA PHE A 432 -26.94 19.68 35.79
C PHE A 432 -26.66 19.67 37.29
N THR A 433 -25.46 20.08 37.69
CA THR A 433 -25.00 20.14 39.09
C THR A 433 -25.26 21.49 39.75
N ASP A 434 -25.37 22.56 38.97
CA ASP A 434 -25.58 23.94 39.46
C ASP A 434 -27.08 24.19 39.77
N PRO A 435 -27.48 24.68 40.96
CA PRO A 435 -28.89 24.75 41.36
C PRO A 435 -29.83 25.54 40.44
N GLU A 436 -29.39 26.67 39.86
CA GLU A 436 -30.25 27.48 38.97
C GLU A 436 -30.39 26.86 37.57
N GLU A 437 -29.34 26.24 37.03
CA GLU A 437 -29.45 25.43 35.82
C GLU A 437 -30.39 24.24 36.03
N LYS A 438 -30.29 23.57 37.18
CA LYS A 438 -31.17 22.44 37.54
C LYS A 438 -32.64 22.86 37.65
N LYS A 439 -32.95 24.06 38.16
CA LYS A 439 -34.31 24.64 38.14
C LYS A 439 -34.80 24.92 36.72
N THR A 440 -34.01 25.59 35.89
CA THR A 440 -34.43 25.97 34.52
C THR A 440 -34.53 24.77 33.58
N ALA A 441 -33.70 23.74 33.77
CA ALA A 441 -33.84 22.44 33.09
C ALA A 441 -35.15 21.74 33.47
N LYS A 442 -35.48 21.68 34.78
CA LYS A 442 -36.72 21.06 35.29
C LYS A 442 -37.99 21.67 34.67
N VAL A 443 -38.07 23.00 34.57
CA VAL A 443 -39.21 23.70 33.95
C VAL A 443 -39.31 23.42 32.45
N LYS A 444 -38.19 23.33 31.72
CA LYS A 444 -38.18 22.95 30.30
C LYS A 444 -38.64 21.50 30.11
N PHE A 445 -38.12 20.57 30.91
CA PHE A 445 -38.49 19.15 30.88
C PHE A 445 -39.99 18.93 31.11
N GLN A 446 -40.60 19.64 32.06
CA GLN A 446 -42.05 19.56 32.32
C GLN A 446 -42.89 19.98 31.10
N LYS A 447 -42.56 21.09 30.44
CA LYS A 447 -43.27 21.55 29.22
C LYS A 447 -43.14 20.58 28.04
N ILE A 448 -41.99 19.94 27.90
CA ILE A 448 -41.70 18.91 26.89
C ILE A 448 -42.50 17.63 27.17
N SER A 449 -42.64 17.24 28.46
CA SER A 449 -43.45 16.09 28.87
C SER A 449 -44.95 16.31 28.64
N SER A 450 -45.49 17.51 28.91
CA SER A 450 -46.91 17.81 28.69
C SER A 450 -47.31 17.85 27.21
N ALA A 451 -46.38 18.18 26.31
CA ALA A 451 -46.63 18.13 24.87
C ALA A 451 -46.69 16.69 24.35
N TYR A 452 -45.81 15.80 24.85
CA TYR A 452 -45.76 14.41 24.43
C TYR A 452 -46.95 13.57 24.92
N SER A 453 -47.44 13.80 26.15
CA SER A 453 -48.56 13.03 26.72
C SER A 453 -49.88 13.19 25.95
N VAL A 454 -50.11 14.33 25.29
CA VAL A 454 -51.33 14.60 24.51
C VAL A 454 -51.32 13.91 23.14
N LEU A 455 -50.16 13.45 22.66
CA LEU A 455 -49.95 12.93 21.29
C LEU A 455 -49.79 11.40 21.23
N ARG A 456 -50.06 10.69 22.33
CA ARG A 456 -49.65 9.28 22.51
C ARG A 456 -50.79 8.27 22.68
N ASP A 457 -51.91 8.65 23.29
CA ASP A 457 -52.85 7.68 23.86
C ASP A 457 -54.14 7.53 23.02
N ASP A 458 -54.17 6.52 22.13
CA ASP A 458 -55.37 5.98 21.48
C ASP A 458 -55.19 4.43 21.35
N PRO A 459 -56.09 3.53 21.86
CA PRO A 459 -55.61 2.24 22.39
C PRO A 459 -56.22 0.95 21.81
N SER A 460 -55.34 -0.02 21.52
CA SER A 460 -55.63 -1.47 21.40
C SER A 460 -54.31 -2.29 21.42
N PHE A 461 -54.21 -3.55 21.87
CA PHE A 461 -55.16 -4.36 22.65
C PHE A 461 -54.47 -5.49 23.49
N ALA A 462 -55.30 -6.37 24.04
CA ALA A 462 -55.10 -7.61 24.81
C ALA A 462 -54.32 -8.76 24.09
N CYS A 463 -53.82 -9.86 24.73
CA CYS A 463 -53.58 -10.22 26.15
C CYS A 463 -52.97 -11.66 26.29
N ASN A 464 -51.96 -11.88 27.18
CA ASN A 464 -51.57 -13.15 27.87
C ASN A 464 -51.16 -14.42 27.03
N MET A 465 -50.54 -15.52 27.54
CA MET A 465 -50.04 -15.95 28.88
C MET A 465 -48.91 -17.04 28.82
N ALA A 466 -48.46 -17.52 30.01
CA ALA A 466 -47.85 -18.84 30.33
C ALA A 466 -46.30 -19.10 30.21
N LYS A 467 -45.85 -20.17 30.91
CA LYS A 467 -44.47 -20.69 31.19
C LYS A 467 -44.58 -22.20 31.59
N PRO A 468 -43.56 -22.93 32.15
CA PRO A 468 -42.11 -23.13 31.85
C PRO A 468 -41.71 -24.66 31.75
N VAL A 469 -40.39 -24.99 31.88
CA VAL A 469 -39.75 -26.20 32.54
C VAL A 469 -38.78 -27.11 31.72
N GLN A 470 -37.60 -27.37 32.35
CA GLN A 470 -36.51 -28.41 32.28
C GLN A 470 -36.42 -29.47 31.12
N ARG A 471 -35.27 -30.02 30.64
CA ARG A 471 -33.79 -30.05 30.91
C ARG A 471 -33.19 -31.31 31.63
N LYS A 472 -32.12 -31.92 31.04
CA LYS A 472 -31.20 -33.05 31.49
C LYS A 472 -31.51 -34.44 30.84
N LYS A 473 -30.61 -35.44 30.66
CA LYS A 473 -29.14 -35.67 30.96
C LYS A 473 -28.56 -36.91 30.16
N GLN A 474 -27.23 -36.93 29.87
CA GLN A 474 -26.17 -38.00 30.05
C GLN A 474 -26.45 -39.54 29.81
N GLN A 475 -25.53 -40.52 29.55
CA GLN A 475 -24.04 -40.67 29.41
C GLN A 475 -23.60 -42.10 28.88
N GLN A 476 -22.42 -42.25 28.21
CA GLN A 476 -21.40 -43.38 28.26
C GLN A 476 -21.81 -44.88 27.89
N GLN A 477 -20.96 -45.91 27.63
CA GLN A 477 -19.50 -46.14 27.28
C GLN A 477 -19.19 -47.57 26.69
N GLN A 478 -18.10 -47.71 25.89
CA GLN A 478 -17.11 -48.85 25.67
C GLN A 478 -17.56 -50.35 25.46
N LYS A 479 -17.05 -51.18 24.49
CA LYS A 479 -15.70 -51.80 24.16
C LYS A 479 -15.38 -53.10 25.00
N PRO A 480 -14.41 -54.04 24.69
CA PRO A 480 -13.70 -54.51 23.46
C PRO A 480 -13.45 -56.06 23.32
N THR A 481 -12.76 -56.54 22.25
CA THR A 481 -11.76 -57.67 22.21
C THR A 481 -10.88 -57.60 20.91
N ASP A 482 -9.74 -58.32 20.79
CA ASP A 482 -8.70 -58.23 19.69
C ASP A 482 -8.30 -59.62 19.10
N THR A 483 -7.27 -59.85 18.26
CA THR A 483 -5.89 -60.29 18.68
C THR A 483 -4.87 -60.53 17.48
N ASP A 484 -4.29 -61.75 17.34
CA ASP A 484 -3.38 -62.42 16.36
C ASP A 484 -2.07 -61.82 15.77
N SER A 485 -1.00 -62.66 15.69
CA SER A 485 0.38 -62.32 15.21
C SER A 485 1.25 -63.53 14.77
N SER A 486 2.00 -63.44 13.65
CA SER A 486 3.29 -64.17 13.44
C SER A 486 4.12 -63.65 12.24
N SER A 487 3.68 -63.86 11.00
CA SER A 487 4.24 -63.17 9.79
C SER A 487 4.18 -61.65 9.97
N ASN A 488 3.05 -61.24 10.52
CA ASN A 488 2.73 -59.98 11.20
C ASN A 488 3.83 -59.42 12.13
N VAL A 489 4.93 -60.10 12.50
CA VAL A 489 5.93 -59.54 13.45
C VAL A 489 6.79 -58.45 12.81
N GLN A 490 7.37 -58.69 11.62
CA GLN A 490 8.18 -57.66 10.95
C GLN A 490 7.30 -56.56 10.37
N GLU A 491 6.08 -56.91 9.93
CA GLU A 491 5.08 -55.93 9.53
C GLU A 491 4.57 -55.11 10.72
N LYS A 492 4.29 -55.68 11.91
CA LYS A 492 3.96 -54.91 13.13
C LYS A 492 5.14 -54.11 13.68
N ALA A 493 6.39 -54.44 13.38
CA ALA A 493 7.52 -53.59 13.72
C ALA A 493 7.49 -52.28 12.90
N LEU A 494 7.09 -52.36 11.62
CA LEU A 494 6.90 -51.19 10.75
C LEU A 494 5.52 -50.55 10.89
N ASN A 495 4.47 -51.29 11.19
CA ASN A 495 3.06 -50.89 11.22
C ASN A 495 2.38 -51.44 12.49
N PRO A 496 2.82 -51.05 13.71
CA PRO A 496 2.24 -51.57 14.95
C PRO A 496 0.75 -51.23 15.07
N LYS A 497 -0.02 -52.04 15.80
CA LYS A 497 -1.36 -51.64 16.24
C LYS A 497 -1.23 -50.46 17.21
N THR A 498 -2.00 -49.40 16.98
CA THR A 498 -1.99 -48.19 17.80
C THR A 498 -2.59 -48.47 19.18
N THR A 499 -1.82 -48.30 20.26
CA THR A 499 -2.20 -48.65 21.63
C THR A 499 -2.97 -47.57 22.40
N HIS A 500 -2.91 -46.32 21.93
CA HIS A 500 -3.45 -45.15 22.61
C HIS A 500 -4.21 -44.26 21.63
N TYR A 501 -5.26 -43.59 22.11
CA TYR A 501 -6.04 -42.66 21.30
C TYR A 501 -5.69 -41.21 21.67
N GLU A 502 -5.46 -40.38 20.65
CA GLU A 502 -5.44 -38.93 20.78
C GLU A 502 -6.86 -38.35 20.58
N PHE A 503 -7.02 -37.03 20.73
CA PHE A 503 -8.24 -36.27 20.41
C PHE A 503 -9.57 -36.78 21.03
N GLY A 504 -9.53 -37.57 22.10
CA GLY A 504 -10.72 -38.19 22.71
C GLY A 504 -11.20 -39.49 22.03
N GLY A 505 -10.37 -40.11 21.20
CA GLY A 505 -10.64 -41.42 20.60
C GLY A 505 -11.84 -41.44 19.66
N PRO A 506 -12.50 -42.60 19.48
CA PRO A 506 -13.56 -42.76 18.47
C PRO A 506 -14.72 -41.76 18.63
N ILE A 507 -15.08 -41.38 19.85
CA ILE A 507 -16.13 -40.36 20.11
C ILE A 507 -15.65 -38.98 19.63
N GLY A 508 -14.39 -38.62 19.91
CA GLY A 508 -13.77 -37.40 19.41
C GLY A 508 -13.58 -37.39 17.90
N ALA A 509 -13.29 -38.54 17.28
CA ALA A 509 -13.21 -38.69 15.83
C ALA A 509 -14.57 -38.46 15.16
N VAL A 510 -15.64 -39.11 15.63
CA VAL A 510 -17.02 -38.82 15.17
C VAL A 510 -17.33 -37.32 15.33
N GLY A 511 -16.99 -36.75 16.49
CA GLY A 511 -17.14 -35.32 16.78
C GLY A 511 -16.43 -34.43 15.75
N MET A 512 -15.16 -34.68 15.45
CA MET A 512 -14.41 -33.85 14.50
C MET A 512 -14.86 -34.05 13.04
N VAL A 513 -15.14 -35.29 12.63
CA VAL A 513 -15.63 -35.60 11.28
C VAL A 513 -16.97 -34.92 11.00
N VAL A 514 -17.91 -34.91 11.96
CA VAL A 514 -19.26 -34.36 11.76
C VAL A 514 -19.36 -32.87 12.13
N VAL A 515 -18.81 -32.44 13.27
CA VAL A 515 -19.07 -31.09 13.81
C VAL A 515 -18.19 -30.02 13.16
N LEU A 516 -16.96 -30.32 12.74
CA LEU A 516 -16.11 -29.29 12.12
C LEU A 516 -16.63 -28.81 10.75
N PRO A 517 -17.13 -29.67 9.85
CA PRO A 517 -17.84 -29.21 8.64
C PRO A 517 -19.07 -28.36 8.95
N ILE A 518 -19.88 -28.75 9.95
CA ILE A 518 -21.05 -27.97 10.39
C ILE A 518 -20.62 -26.60 10.94
N LEU A 519 -19.48 -26.51 11.64
CA LEU A 519 -18.93 -25.26 12.15
C LEU A 519 -18.42 -24.33 11.04
N VAL A 520 -17.78 -24.87 9.99
CA VAL A 520 -17.38 -24.06 8.82
C VAL A 520 -18.59 -23.59 8.02
N LEU A 521 -19.59 -24.47 7.79
CA LEU A 521 -20.86 -24.08 7.17
C LEU A 521 -21.60 -23.05 8.04
N PHE A 522 -21.56 -23.17 9.36
CA PHE A 522 -22.10 -22.16 10.27
C PHE A 522 -21.41 -20.81 10.05
N PHE A 523 -20.07 -20.73 10.02
CA PHE A 523 -19.36 -19.48 9.74
C PHE A 523 -19.62 -18.93 8.33
N ALA A 524 -19.76 -19.78 7.31
CA ALA A 524 -20.09 -19.35 5.96
C ALA A 524 -21.52 -18.79 5.84
N THR A 525 -22.46 -19.25 6.68
CA THR A 525 -23.91 -18.96 6.54
C THR A 525 -24.48 -18.10 7.67
N CYS A 526 -23.76 -17.86 8.77
CA CYS A 526 -24.22 -16.98 9.86
C CYS A 526 -23.97 -15.50 9.58
N CYS A 527 -23.41 -15.17 8.43
CA CYS A 527 -22.89 -13.86 8.08
C CYS A 527 -23.67 -13.27 6.89
N ASP A 528 -24.23 -12.08 7.09
CA ASP A 528 -24.88 -11.29 6.03
C ASP A 528 -24.74 -9.79 6.33
N PRO A 529 -25.10 -8.89 5.40
CA PRO A 529 -25.10 -7.44 5.64
C PRO A 529 -26.01 -6.95 6.78
N THR A 530 -26.84 -7.82 7.37
CA THR A 530 -27.65 -7.51 8.57
C THR A 530 -26.93 -7.82 9.89
N GLY A 531 -25.84 -8.60 9.86
CA GLY A 531 -24.98 -8.83 11.01
C GLY A 531 -24.01 -10.01 10.89
N TYR A 532 -23.07 -10.06 11.83
CA TYR A 532 -22.05 -11.09 11.94
C TYR A 532 -21.97 -11.60 13.41
N PRO A 533 -22.91 -12.42 13.91
CA PRO A 533 -23.91 -13.16 13.14
C PRO A 533 -25.16 -12.33 12.78
N SER A 534 -25.91 -12.80 11.79
CA SER A 534 -27.03 -12.12 11.16
C SER A 534 -28.10 -11.66 12.14
N LYS A 535 -28.90 -10.66 11.74
CA LYS A 535 -30.03 -10.18 12.54
C LYS A 535 -31.03 -11.31 12.82
N GLN A 536 -31.33 -12.16 11.83
CA GLN A 536 -32.19 -13.34 12.00
C GLN A 536 -31.64 -14.28 13.07
N PHE A 537 -30.35 -14.65 13.00
CA PHE A 537 -29.71 -15.53 13.97
C PHE A 537 -29.61 -14.91 15.37
N ARG A 538 -29.46 -13.58 15.47
CA ARG A 538 -29.48 -12.86 16.75
C ARG A 538 -30.87 -12.74 17.38
N GLN A 539 -31.94 -12.71 16.60
CA GLN A 539 -33.31 -12.59 17.10
C GLN A 539 -33.91 -13.95 17.49
N ASP A 540 -33.71 -15.00 16.69
CA ASP A 540 -34.07 -16.37 17.07
C ASP A 540 -33.03 -17.38 16.54
N TRP A 541 -31.98 -17.57 17.34
CA TRP A 541 -30.94 -18.55 17.05
C TRP A 541 -31.44 -20.00 17.03
N LYS A 542 -32.62 -20.31 17.61
CA LYS A 542 -33.14 -21.67 17.65
C LYS A 542 -33.81 -22.04 16.33
N SER A 543 -34.79 -21.26 15.87
CA SER A 543 -35.38 -21.52 14.55
C SER A 543 -34.36 -21.33 13.44
N ALA A 544 -33.45 -20.37 13.56
CA ALA A 544 -32.34 -20.18 12.61
C ALA A 544 -31.29 -21.30 12.63
N LEU A 545 -31.21 -22.12 13.68
CA LEU A 545 -30.39 -23.34 13.71
C LEU A 545 -31.17 -24.56 13.16
N VAL A 546 -32.45 -24.69 13.50
CA VAL A 546 -33.31 -25.78 13.01
C VAL A 546 -33.53 -25.68 11.50
N SER A 547 -33.73 -24.48 10.95
CA SER A 547 -33.88 -24.28 9.50
C SER A 547 -32.60 -24.67 8.74
N ARG A 548 -31.42 -24.47 9.34
CA ARG A 548 -30.11 -24.90 8.78
C ARG A 548 -29.86 -26.41 8.84
N LEU A 549 -30.73 -27.16 9.51
CA LEU A 549 -30.75 -28.62 9.53
C LEU A 549 -31.87 -29.19 8.63
N SER A 550 -32.64 -28.34 7.94
CA SER A 550 -33.65 -28.79 6.99
C SER A 550 -33.01 -29.35 5.71
N VAL A 551 -33.68 -30.33 5.11
CA VAL A 551 -33.23 -30.97 3.85
C VAL A 551 -33.15 -29.94 2.72
N ASP A 552 -34.06 -28.96 2.68
CA ASP A 552 -34.08 -27.96 1.60
C ASP A 552 -33.01 -26.89 1.78
N PHE A 553 -32.63 -26.56 3.02
CA PHE A 553 -31.41 -25.78 3.26
C PHE A 553 -30.16 -26.54 2.80
N LEU A 554 -30.03 -27.83 3.13
CA LEU A 554 -28.91 -28.65 2.69
C LEU A 554 -28.83 -28.78 1.15
N LYS A 555 -29.97 -28.85 0.44
CA LYS A 555 -30.01 -28.75 -1.02
C LYS A 555 -29.53 -27.38 -1.51
N SER A 556 -29.91 -26.29 -0.85
CA SER A 556 -29.51 -24.92 -1.24
C SER A 556 -28.02 -24.62 -1.04
N LEU A 557 -27.27 -25.46 -0.32
CA LEU A 557 -25.80 -25.38 -0.26
C LEU A 557 -25.11 -25.90 -1.53
N TRP A 558 -25.80 -26.69 -2.36
CA TRP A 558 -25.21 -27.28 -3.56
C TRP A 558 -25.16 -26.28 -4.72
N ASP A 559 -23.94 -25.94 -5.12
CA ASP A 559 -23.64 -25.02 -6.20
C ASP A 559 -22.71 -25.71 -7.22
N PRO A 560 -23.23 -26.11 -8.39
CA PRO A 560 -22.43 -26.77 -9.42
C PRO A 560 -21.27 -25.91 -9.95
N MET A 561 -21.45 -24.58 -10.02
CA MET A 561 -20.41 -23.68 -10.55
C MET A 561 -19.29 -23.51 -9.53
N ALA A 562 -19.63 -23.29 -8.25
CA ALA A 562 -18.64 -23.25 -7.18
C ALA A 562 -17.87 -24.58 -7.06
N PHE A 563 -18.56 -25.73 -7.21
CA PHE A 563 -17.91 -27.04 -7.19
C PHE A 563 -16.91 -27.19 -8.36
N LEU A 564 -17.31 -26.86 -9.58
CA LEU A 564 -16.43 -26.91 -10.76
C LEU A 564 -15.23 -25.95 -10.64
N VAL A 565 -15.45 -24.72 -10.16
CA VAL A 565 -14.37 -23.73 -9.95
C VAL A 565 -13.41 -24.18 -8.85
N TYR A 566 -13.92 -24.75 -7.75
CA TYR A 566 -13.08 -25.25 -6.66
C TYR A 566 -12.22 -26.46 -7.11
N VAL A 567 -12.82 -27.45 -7.78
CA VAL A 567 -12.09 -28.61 -8.31
C VAL A 567 -11.08 -28.16 -9.37
N GLY A 568 -11.46 -27.23 -10.26
CA GLY A 568 -10.57 -26.64 -11.26
C GLY A 568 -9.39 -25.89 -10.65
N PHE A 569 -9.58 -25.19 -9.54
CA PHE A 569 -8.50 -24.53 -8.79
C PHE A 569 -7.52 -25.54 -8.19
N VAL A 570 -8.00 -26.57 -7.50
CA VAL A 570 -7.14 -27.62 -6.93
C VAL A 570 -6.39 -28.39 -8.02
N ALA A 571 -7.08 -28.75 -9.12
CA ALA A 571 -6.46 -29.39 -10.27
C ALA A 571 -5.41 -28.49 -10.95
N GLY A 572 -5.70 -27.19 -11.10
CA GLY A 572 -4.75 -26.20 -11.63
C GLY A 572 -3.48 -26.10 -10.78
N LEU A 573 -3.61 -26.09 -9.45
CA LEU A 573 -2.45 -26.14 -8.55
C LEU A 573 -1.66 -27.46 -8.65
N ALA A 574 -2.34 -28.59 -8.82
CA ALA A 574 -1.68 -29.89 -9.02
C ALA A 574 -0.89 -29.93 -10.35
N ILE A 575 -1.48 -29.40 -11.43
CA ILE A 575 -0.81 -29.22 -12.72
C ILE A 575 0.42 -28.32 -12.58
N LEU A 576 0.30 -27.19 -11.87
CA LEU A 576 1.44 -26.30 -11.61
C LEU A 576 2.54 -26.97 -10.76
N TYR A 577 2.19 -27.82 -9.79
CA TYR A 577 3.16 -28.59 -9.01
C TYR A 577 3.95 -29.59 -9.89
N VAL A 578 3.30 -30.23 -10.87
CA VAL A 578 3.93 -31.20 -11.78
C VAL A 578 4.74 -30.50 -12.89
N ILE A 579 4.27 -29.39 -13.43
CA ILE A 579 4.91 -28.69 -14.56
C ILE A 579 6.06 -27.77 -14.10
N LEU A 580 5.86 -26.93 -13.08
CA LEU A 580 6.83 -25.88 -12.75
C LEU A 580 8.16 -26.45 -12.21
N PRO A 581 9.33 -26.03 -12.72
CA PRO A 581 10.62 -26.52 -12.24
C PRO A 581 10.82 -26.22 -10.75
N GLY A 582 11.56 -27.09 -10.06
CA GLY A 582 11.76 -26.98 -8.62
C GLY A 582 12.77 -28.01 -8.10
N ASP A 583 13.49 -27.64 -7.04
CA ASP A 583 14.57 -28.45 -6.46
C ASP A 583 14.03 -29.71 -5.76
N TYR A 584 14.80 -30.81 -5.81
CA TYR A 584 14.43 -32.07 -5.16
C TYR A 584 15.11 -32.24 -3.80
N ILE A 585 14.44 -31.82 -2.73
CA ILE A 585 14.95 -31.91 -1.36
C ILE A 585 14.59 -33.27 -0.73
N PRO A 586 15.53 -33.96 -0.05
CA PRO A 586 15.26 -35.18 0.70
C PRO A 586 14.63 -34.89 2.06
N GLY A 587 13.50 -35.54 2.36
CA GLY A 587 12.84 -35.47 3.66
C GLY A 587 13.59 -36.24 4.77
N THR A 588 12.94 -36.33 5.94
CA THR A 588 13.43 -37.11 7.09
C THR A 588 13.56 -38.60 6.76
N VAL A 589 14.43 -39.30 7.51
CA VAL A 589 14.47 -40.76 7.52
C VAL A 589 13.16 -41.29 8.11
N MET A 590 12.49 -42.18 7.39
CA MET A 590 11.28 -42.86 7.82
C MET A 590 11.60 -44.14 8.61
N ARG A 591 10.57 -44.78 9.18
CA ARG A 591 10.72 -45.97 10.05
C ARG A 591 11.18 -47.23 9.30
N ASP A 592 11.13 -47.22 7.97
CA ASP A 592 11.70 -48.24 7.07
C ASP A 592 13.14 -47.91 6.61
N GLY A 593 13.76 -46.87 7.17
CA GLY A 593 15.10 -46.40 6.82
C GLY A 593 15.18 -45.56 5.54
N LYS A 594 14.11 -45.45 4.74
CA LYS A 594 14.12 -44.70 3.47
C LYS A 594 13.98 -43.20 3.71
N ARG A 595 14.34 -42.42 2.69
CA ARG A 595 14.07 -40.97 2.59
C ARG A 595 13.27 -40.71 1.33
N LEU A 596 12.10 -40.08 1.49
CA LEU A 596 11.32 -39.59 0.34
C LEU A 596 11.95 -38.30 -0.21
N LYS A 597 11.87 -38.11 -1.52
CA LYS A 597 12.20 -36.83 -2.19
C LYS A 597 10.91 -36.03 -2.42
N TYR A 598 11.03 -34.71 -2.34
CA TYR A 598 9.94 -33.74 -2.51
C TYR A 598 10.41 -32.62 -3.46
N ARG A 599 9.50 -32.09 -4.30
CA ARG A 599 9.81 -31.05 -5.29
C ARG A 599 9.40 -29.68 -4.74
N MET A 600 10.37 -28.79 -4.56
CA MET A 600 10.17 -27.45 -4.00
C MET A 600 9.79 -26.48 -5.12
N ASN A 601 8.53 -26.06 -5.18
CA ASN A 601 8.04 -25.08 -6.17
C ASN A 601 6.83 -24.26 -5.70
N GLY A 602 6.54 -24.19 -4.39
CA GLY A 602 5.36 -23.51 -3.85
C GLY A 602 5.34 -22.01 -4.12
N PHE A 603 6.50 -21.36 -4.00
CA PHE A 603 6.68 -19.96 -4.38
C PHE A 603 6.47 -19.74 -5.89
N ALA A 604 6.79 -20.73 -6.73
CA ALA A 604 6.55 -20.70 -8.17
C ALA A 604 5.04 -20.83 -8.46
N SER A 605 4.39 -21.87 -7.93
CA SER A 605 2.96 -22.14 -8.13
C SER A 605 2.12 -20.92 -7.76
N PHE A 606 2.36 -20.33 -6.59
CA PHE A 606 1.65 -19.14 -6.14
C PHE A 606 1.79 -17.96 -7.11
N HIS A 607 3.01 -17.60 -7.50
CA HIS A 607 3.21 -16.45 -8.38
C HIS A 607 2.72 -16.71 -9.82
N THR A 608 2.81 -17.94 -10.33
CA THR A 608 2.18 -18.30 -11.61
C THR A 608 0.65 -18.15 -11.53
N THR A 609 0.00 -18.58 -10.44
CA THR A 609 -1.44 -18.36 -10.23
C THR A 609 -1.78 -16.86 -10.20
N ILE A 610 -1.03 -16.04 -9.46
CA ILE A 610 -1.28 -14.59 -9.37
C ILE A 610 -1.03 -13.87 -10.70
N PHE A 611 0.06 -14.17 -11.41
CA PHE A 611 0.34 -13.54 -12.70
C PHE A 611 -0.64 -13.96 -13.80
N ALA A 612 -1.08 -15.23 -13.81
CA ALA A 612 -2.15 -15.69 -14.71
C ALA A 612 -3.46 -14.94 -14.44
N ALA A 613 -3.87 -14.82 -13.16
CA ALA A 613 -5.03 -14.03 -12.78
C ALA A 613 -4.89 -12.56 -13.25
N LEU A 614 -3.79 -11.89 -12.92
CA LEU A 614 -3.55 -10.49 -13.33
C LEU A 614 -3.57 -10.28 -14.85
N TYR A 615 -3.15 -11.27 -15.64
CA TYR A 615 -3.23 -11.25 -17.10
C TYR A 615 -4.70 -11.25 -17.59
N PHE A 616 -5.53 -12.18 -17.09
CA PHE A 616 -6.96 -12.23 -17.45
C PHE A 616 -7.76 -11.02 -16.92
N LEU A 617 -7.36 -10.45 -15.79
CA LEU A 617 -7.98 -9.25 -15.21
C LEU A 617 -7.63 -7.95 -15.97
N LYS A 618 -6.63 -7.94 -16.86
CA LYS A 618 -6.22 -6.75 -17.62
C LYS A 618 -7.34 -6.19 -18.52
N SER A 619 -8.19 -7.06 -19.07
CA SER A 619 -9.33 -6.67 -19.93
C SER A 619 -10.65 -6.58 -19.19
N THR A 620 -10.83 -7.33 -18.10
CA THR A 620 -12.11 -7.48 -17.38
C THR A 620 -12.21 -6.64 -16.10
N GLY A 621 -11.10 -6.07 -15.63
CA GLY A 621 -11.02 -5.38 -14.35
C GLY A 621 -11.13 -6.38 -13.18
N LEU A 622 -11.44 -5.88 -11.98
CA LEU A 622 -11.52 -6.72 -10.77
C LEU A 622 -12.85 -7.46 -10.59
N LYS A 623 -13.85 -7.23 -11.47
CA LYS A 623 -15.20 -7.82 -11.34
C LYS A 623 -15.23 -9.36 -11.28
N PRO A 624 -14.43 -10.13 -12.05
CA PRO A 624 -14.46 -11.60 -11.97
C PRO A 624 -14.08 -12.16 -10.59
N LEU A 625 -13.42 -11.37 -9.74
CA LEU A 625 -13.03 -11.79 -8.39
C LEU A 625 -14.19 -11.73 -7.38
N GLU A 626 -15.28 -11.02 -7.69
CA GLU A 626 -16.47 -10.98 -6.82
C GLU A 626 -17.14 -12.36 -6.69
N PHE A 627 -16.99 -13.22 -7.70
CA PHE A 627 -17.49 -14.61 -7.73
C PHE A 627 -17.20 -15.37 -6.43
N ALA A 628 -16.00 -15.23 -5.85
CA ALA A 628 -15.63 -15.98 -4.65
C ALA A 628 -16.26 -15.43 -3.35
N TYR A 629 -16.81 -14.21 -3.37
CA TYR A 629 -17.69 -13.69 -2.33
C TYR A 629 -19.14 -14.16 -2.58
N ASP A 630 -19.64 -13.99 -3.81
CA ASP A 630 -21.03 -14.29 -4.16
C ASP A 630 -21.35 -15.79 -4.00
N HIS A 631 -20.39 -16.66 -4.38
CA HIS A 631 -20.47 -18.11 -4.27
C HIS A 631 -19.75 -18.68 -3.02
N TYR A 632 -19.44 -17.86 -2.01
CA TYR A 632 -18.61 -18.25 -0.85
C TYR A 632 -19.13 -19.49 -0.11
N ILE A 633 -20.46 -19.62 0.05
CA ILE A 633 -21.10 -20.77 0.72
C ILE A 633 -20.94 -22.05 -0.12
N GLY A 634 -21.16 -21.95 -1.44
CA GLY A 634 -20.98 -23.07 -2.38
C GLY A 634 -19.52 -23.53 -2.45
N LEU A 635 -18.57 -22.59 -2.43
CA LEU A 635 -17.13 -22.90 -2.39
C LEU A 635 -16.73 -23.59 -1.07
N ALA A 636 -17.26 -23.13 0.06
CA ALA A 636 -17.05 -23.78 1.35
C ALA A 636 -17.61 -25.23 1.33
N PHE A 637 -18.83 -25.43 0.85
CA PHE A 637 -19.46 -26.75 0.76
C PHE A 637 -18.74 -27.69 -0.23
N ALA A 638 -18.29 -27.17 -1.38
CA ALA A 638 -17.47 -27.91 -2.34
C ALA A 638 -16.15 -28.39 -1.72
N SER A 639 -15.47 -27.55 -0.94
CA SER A 639 -14.24 -27.94 -0.24
C SER A 639 -14.47 -29.06 0.78
N ILE A 640 -15.63 -29.07 1.44
CA ILE A 640 -16.02 -30.12 2.40
C ILE A 640 -16.22 -31.45 1.67
N ILE A 641 -17.00 -31.47 0.59
CA ILE A 641 -17.24 -32.66 -0.23
C ILE A 641 -15.90 -33.20 -0.79
N PHE A 642 -15.04 -32.31 -1.30
CA PHE A 642 -13.71 -32.68 -1.77
C PHE A 642 -12.84 -33.29 -0.66
N SER A 643 -12.87 -32.70 0.55
CA SER A 643 -12.16 -33.20 1.73
C SER A 643 -12.60 -34.61 2.12
N TYR A 644 -13.91 -34.89 2.10
CA TYR A 644 -14.43 -36.24 2.31
C TYR A 644 -13.95 -37.22 1.22
N ALA A 645 -14.06 -36.82 -0.06
CA ALA A 645 -13.70 -37.67 -1.19
C ALA A 645 -12.21 -38.06 -1.21
N ILE A 646 -11.30 -37.10 -1.04
CA ILE A 646 -9.85 -37.38 -1.02
C ILE A 646 -9.45 -38.20 0.21
N SER A 647 -10.09 -37.97 1.36
CA SER A 647 -9.85 -38.76 2.58
C SER A 647 -10.32 -40.20 2.43
N LEU A 648 -11.48 -40.41 1.80
CA LEU A 648 -12.01 -41.75 1.54
C LEU A 648 -11.12 -42.49 0.53
N GLY A 649 -10.65 -41.82 -0.52
CA GLY A 649 -9.68 -42.38 -1.46
C GLY A 649 -8.37 -42.80 -0.79
N CYS A 650 -7.78 -41.94 0.06
CA CYS A 650 -6.57 -42.25 0.81
C CYS A 650 -6.78 -43.36 1.86
N TYR A 651 -7.94 -43.38 2.54
CA TYR A 651 -8.29 -44.43 3.49
C TYR A 651 -8.46 -45.79 2.81
N LEU A 652 -9.18 -45.87 1.69
CA LEU A 652 -9.34 -47.12 0.93
C LEU A 652 -8.00 -47.57 0.32
N GLY A 653 -7.21 -46.65 -0.25
CA GLY A 653 -5.88 -46.95 -0.79
C GLY A 653 -4.84 -47.41 0.25
N SER A 654 -5.07 -47.14 1.54
CA SER A 654 -4.17 -47.54 2.63
C SER A 654 -4.17 -49.04 2.96
N PHE A 655 -5.14 -49.80 2.42
CA PHE A 655 -5.25 -51.25 2.60
C PHE A 655 -4.47 -52.06 1.56
N GLY A 656 -3.76 -51.40 0.63
CA GLY A 656 -2.82 -52.05 -0.27
C GLY A 656 -1.54 -52.53 0.41
N GLU A 657 -0.85 -53.47 -0.22
CA GLU A 657 0.41 -54.04 0.30
C GLU A 657 1.57 -53.03 0.30
N GLY A 658 2.57 -53.27 1.14
CA GLY A 658 3.82 -52.48 1.19
C GLY A 658 3.67 -51.05 1.75
N LYS A 659 2.49 -50.67 2.23
CA LYS A 659 2.19 -49.34 2.76
C LYS A 659 2.81 -49.10 4.14
N LEU A 660 3.49 -47.96 4.32
CA LEU A 660 3.95 -47.49 5.63
C LEU A 660 2.84 -46.69 6.30
N LEU A 661 2.32 -47.19 7.42
CA LEU A 661 1.22 -46.59 8.16
C LEU A 661 1.70 -45.53 9.18
N ALA A 662 0.80 -44.63 9.55
CA ALA A 662 1.00 -43.70 10.65
C ALA A 662 0.85 -44.40 12.01
N LEU A 663 1.68 -44.03 13.00
CA LEU A 663 1.69 -44.67 14.33
C LEU A 663 0.37 -44.47 15.09
N GLY A 664 -0.31 -43.35 14.86
CA GLY A 664 -1.65 -43.07 15.41
C GLY A 664 -2.80 -43.57 14.53
N GLY A 665 -2.53 -44.13 13.35
CA GLY A 665 -3.53 -44.41 12.32
C GLY A 665 -3.90 -45.89 12.15
N ASN A 666 -3.54 -46.77 13.09
CA ASN A 666 -3.75 -48.21 12.97
C ASN A 666 -4.42 -48.79 14.23
N THR A 667 -5.53 -48.17 14.66
CA THR A 667 -6.28 -48.57 15.87
C THR A 667 -7.29 -49.69 15.61
N GLY A 668 -7.61 -49.98 14.35
CA GLY A 668 -8.68 -50.91 13.98
C GLY A 668 -10.10 -50.33 14.17
N ASN A 669 -10.24 -49.09 14.62
CA ASN A 669 -11.53 -48.38 14.60
C ASN A 669 -11.63 -47.55 13.32
N ALA A 670 -12.48 -47.98 12.38
CA ALA A 670 -12.57 -47.39 11.04
C ALA A 670 -12.78 -45.86 11.02
N ILE A 671 -13.61 -45.31 11.92
CA ILE A 671 -13.89 -43.87 11.97
C ILE A 671 -12.67 -43.08 12.49
N TYR A 672 -11.99 -43.61 13.52
CA TYR A 672 -10.78 -42.99 14.05
C TYR A 672 -9.60 -43.08 13.06
N ASP A 673 -9.40 -44.25 12.43
CA ASP A 673 -8.37 -44.49 11.43
C ASP A 673 -8.62 -43.70 10.12
N PHE A 674 -9.89 -43.43 9.76
CA PHE A 674 -10.27 -42.48 8.70
C PHE A 674 -9.98 -41.03 9.08
N MET A 675 -10.21 -40.66 10.35
CA MET A 675 -10.00 -39.30 10.84
C MET A 675 -8.51 -38.94 10.92
N ILE A 676 -7.68 -39.78 11.54
CA ILE A 676 -6.22 -39.59 11.61
C ILE A 676 -5.55 -39.88 10.26
N GLY A 677 -6.02 -40.89 9.54
CA GLY A 677 -5.38 -41.39 8.32
C GLY A 677 -4.48 -42.59 8.61
N ARG A 678 -4.71 -43.67 7.86
CA ARG A 678 -3.94 -44.92 7.96
C ARG A 678 -2.55 -44.80 7.33
N GLU A 679 -2.47 -44.36 6.07
CA GLU A 679 -1.20 -44.21 5.35
C GLU A 679 -0.44 -42.96 5.80
N LEU A 680 0.88 -43.08 6.00
CA LEU A 680 1.73 -41.98 6.48
C LEU A 680 1.89 -40.87 5.44
N ASN A 681 2.26 -41.21 4.20
CA ASN A 681 2.54 -40.27 3.12
C ASN A 681 1.98 -40.80 1.78
N PRO A 682 0.67 -40.70 1.53
CA PRO A 682 0.06 -41.24 0.30
C PRO A 682 0.58 -40.54 -0.95
N ARG A 683 1.00 -41.36 -1.92
CA ARG A 683 1.68 -40.93 -3.14
C ARG A 683 1.07 -41.52 -4.40
N ILE A 684 1.03 -40.70 -5.45
CA ILE A 684 0.85 -41.13 -6.84
C ILE A 684 2.23 -40.90 -7.50
N GLU A 685 3.02 -41.97 -7.63
CA GLU A 685 4.43 -41.91 -8.03
C GLU A 685 5.26 -40.88 -7.21
N SER A 686 5.63 -39.75 -7.82
CA SER A 686 6.39 -38.66 -7.20
C SER A 686 5.50 -37.56 -6.59
N PHE A 687 4.19 -37.60 -6.83
CA PHE A 687 3.21 -36.67 -6.27
C PHE A 687 2.83 -37.10 -4.85
N ASP A 688 3.30 -36.35 -3.85
CA ASP A 688 2.95 -36.54 -2.45
C ASP A 688 1.70 -35.72 -2.11
N ILE A 689 0.56 -36.41 -1.96
CA ILE A 689 -0.75 -35.75 -1.82
C ILE A 689 -0.76 -34.87 -0.57
N LYS A 690 -0.13 -35.33 0.50
CA LYS A 690 -0.06 -34.69 1.81
C LYS A 690 0.76 -33.38 1.74
N PHE A 691 2.00 -33.47 1.25
CA PHE A 691 2.87 -32.30 1.08
C PHE A 691 2.31 -31.28 0.07
N PHE A 692 1.74 -31.76 -1.04
CA PHE A 692 1.02 -30.90 -1.97
C PHE A 692 -0.11 -30.14 -1.25
N THR A 693 -0.95 -30.85 -0.49
CA THR A 693 -2.12 -30.29 0.18
C THR A 693 -1.75 -29.25 1.25
N GLU A 694 -0.68 -29.48 2.02
CA GLU A 694 -0.25 -28.61 3.13
C GLU A 694 0.11 -27.19 2.67
N LEU A 695 0.81 -27.06 1.54
CA LEU A 695 1.30 -25.77 1.05
C LEU A 695 0.54 -25.21 -0.16
N ARG A 696 -0.03 -26.04 -1.06
CA ARG A 696 -0.67 -25.54 -2.29
C ARG A 696 -2.12 -25.11 -2.03
N PRO A 697 -3.15 -25.98 -2.04
CA PRO A 697 -4.55 -25.56 -1.95
C PRO A 697 -4.89 -24.85 -0.64
N GLY A 698 -4.26 -25.20 0.49
CA GLY A 698 -4.50 -24.54 1.77
C GLY A 698 -4.03 -23.09 1.80
N LEU A 699 -2.70 -22.86 1.75
CA LEU A 699 -2.16 -21.51 1.87
C LEU A 699 -2.41 -20.62 0.65
N ILE A 700 -2.35 -21.17 -0.58
CA ILE A 700 -2.67 -20.41 -1.79
C ILE A 700 -4.18 -20.16 -1.87
N GLY A 701 -5.02 -21.12 -1.48
CA GLY A 701 -6.48 -20.94 -1.45
C GLY A 701 -6.92 -19.86 -0.46
N TRP A 702 -6.38 -19.87 0.77
CA TRP A 702 -6.57 -18.78 1.74
C TRP A 702 -6.21 -17.42 1.15
N LEU A 703 -5.04 -17.29 0.50
CA LEU A 703 -4.59 -16.02 -0.02
C LEU A 703 -5.37 -15.55 -1.27
N VAL A 704 -5.78 -16.47 -2.13
CA VAL A 704 -6.65 -16.17 -3.29
C VAL A 704 -8.04 -15.72 -2.84
N LEU A 705 -8.68 -16.43 -1.89
CA LEU A 705 -9.96 -16.00 -1.32
C LEU A 705 -9.84 -14.60 -0.68
N ASN A 706 -8.76 -14.34 0.06
CA ASN A 706 -8.47 -13.02 0.62
C ASN A 706 -8.41 -11.92 -0.45
N TYR A 707 -7.69 -12.14 -1.55
CA TYR A 707 -7.61 -11.15 -2.63
C TYR A 707 -8.96 -10.93 -3.33
N CYS A 708 -9.80 -11.95 -3.45
CA CYS A 708 -11.17 -11.81 -3.93
C CYS A 708 -12.04 -10.96 -2.99
N LEU A 709 -11.93 -11.18 -1.67
CA LEU A 709 -12.64 -10.39 -0.66
C LEU A 709 -12.18 -8.92 -0.63
N ALA A 710 -10.88 -8.66 -0.86
CA ALA A 710 -10.39 -7.30 -1.07
C ALA A 710 -10.95 -6.67 -2.36
N ALA A 711 -10.97 -7.42 -3.47
CA ALA A 711 -11.53 -6.95 -4.74
C ALA A 711 -13.03 -6.58 -4.61
N LYS A 712 -13.80 -7.36 -3.85
CA LYS A 712 -15.21 -7.06 -3.52
C LYS A 712 -15.35 -5.71 -2.80
N GLN A 713 -14.60 -5.50 -1.71
CA GLN A 713 -14.60 -4.21 -1.00
C GLN A 713 -14.17 -3.04 -1.90
N TRP A 714 -13.17 -3.24 -2.78
CA TRP A 714 -12.75 -2.21 -3.74
C TRP A 714 -13.85 -1.87 -4.75
N ASN A 715 -14.55 -2.86 -5.30
CA ASN A 715 -15.60 -2.62 -6.29
C ASN A 715 -16.85 -1.94 -5.69
N GLU A 716 -17.15 -2.19 -4.42
CA GLU A 716 -18.29 -1.58 -3.72
C GLU A 716 -18.00 -0.18 -3.15
N LEU A 717 -16.78 0.07 -2.65
CA LEU A 717 -16.41 1.36 -2.03
C LEU A 717 -15.61 2.29 -2.95
N GLY A 718 -14.98 1.77 -4.01
CA GLY A 718 -13.99 2.48 -4.83
C GLY A 718 -12.61 2.61 -4.17
N TYR A 719 -12.40 2.06 -2.98
CA TYR A 719 -11.13 2.04 -2.25
C TYR A 719 -11.05 0.87 -1.25
N LEU A 720 -9.83 0.51 -0.80
CA LEU A 720 -9.65 -0.40 0.33
C LEU A 720 -9.56 0.37 1.65
N THR A 721 -10.28 -0.08 2.66
CA THR A 721 -10.16 0.39 4.05
C THR A 721 -8.76 0.10 4.61
N ASN A 722 -8.29 0.91 5.56
CA ASN A 722 -6.97 0.69 6.16
C ASN A 722 -6.91 -0.58 7.05
N THR A 723 -8.05 -1.05 7.56
CA THR A 723 -8.17 -2.35 8.26
C THR A 723 -8.01 -3.53 7.30
N MET A 724 -8.71 -3.52 6.16
CA MET A 724 -8.53 -4.53 5.11
C MET A 724 -7.08 -4.55 4.63
N CYS A 725 -6.47 -3.38 4.40
CA CYS A 725 -5.04 -3.29 4.06
C CYS A 725 -4.11 -3.98 5.09
N LEU A 726 -4.41 -3.91 6.39
CA LEU A 726 -3.63 -4.61 7.42
C LEU A 726 -3.84 -6.13 7.36
N VAL A 727 -5.09 -6.61 7.32
CA VAL A 727 -5.41 -8.05 7.24
C VAL A 727 -4.74 -8.67 6.02
N GLN A 728 -4.90 -8.04 4.86
CA GLN A 728 -4.28 -8.48 3.61
C GLN A 728 -2.75 -8.49 3.71
N PHE A 729 -2.13 -7.43 4.24
CA PHE A 729 -0.66 -7.38 4.39
C PHE A 729 -0.13 -8.48 5.31
N PHE A 730 -0.72 -8.65 6.50
CA PHE A 730 -0.25 -9.65 7.47
C PHE A 730 -0.42 -11.09 6.96
N GLN A 731 -1.58 -11.42 6.41
CA GLN A 731 -1.87 -12.78 5.95
C GLN A 731 -1.14 -13.10 4.63
N SER A 732 -1.00 -12.13 3.72
CA SER A 732 -0.09 -12.26 2.56
C SER A 732 1.33 -12.55 3.00
N TRP A 733 1.86 -11.77 3.95
CA TRP A 733 3.24 -11.92 4.42
C TRP A 733 3.48 -13.29 5.06
N TYR A 734 2.58 -13.77 5.91
CA TYR A 734 2.67 -15.08 6.54
C TYR A 734 2.66 -16.23 5.50
N VAL A 735 1.78 -16.17 4.48
CA VAL A 735 1.73 -17.17 3.40
C VAL A 735 2.97 -17.11 2.51
N ILE A 736 3.43 -15.92 2.13
CA ILE A 736 4.63 -15.70 1.31
C ILE A 736 5.88 -16.21 2.05
N ASP A 737 6.02 -15.91 3.34
CA ASP A 737 7.10 -16.41 4.20
C ASP A 737 7.04 -17.95 4.34
N SER A 738 5.85 -18.53 4.46
CA SER A 738 5.67 -19.99 4.50
C SER A 738 6.07 -20.67 3.18
N LEU A 739 5.63 -20.12 2.04
CA LEU A 739 5.94 -20.65 0.71
C LEU A 739 7.41 -20.46 0.30
N TRP A 740 8.08 -19.42 0.80
CA TRP A 740 9.52 -19.21 0.61
C TRP A 740 10.37 -20.16 1.45
N ASN A 741 9.87 -20.58 2.62
CA ASN A 741 10.54 -21.50 3.53
C ASN A 741 9.96 -22.93 3.43
N GLU A 742 9.48 -23.33 2.24
CA GLU A 742 8.79 -24.60 1.97
C GLU A 742 9.52 -25.84 2.52
N GLU A 743 10.86 -25.88 2.46
CA GLU A 743 11.68 -26.96 3.04
C GLU A 743 11.37 -27.24 4.52
N ALA A 744 11.06 -26.20 5.32
CA ALA A 744 10.83 -26.34 6.76
C ALA A 744 9.65 -27.27 7.08
N VAL A 745 8.67 -27.36 6.17
CA VAL A 745 7.50 -28.24 6.27
C VAL A 745 7.90 -29.71 6.29
N LEU A 746 8.99 -30.10 5.62
CA LEU A 746 9.51 -31.48 5.63
C LEU A 746 9.97 -31.97 7.02
N THR A 747 9.93 -31.11 8.05
CA THR A 747 10.27 -31.42 9.45
C THR A 747 9.08 -31.30 10.43
N THR A 748 7.86 -31.00 9.96
CA THR A 748 6.66 -30.88 10.82
C THR A 748 6.19 -32.26 11.33
N MET A 749 5.41 -32.28 12.42
CA MET A 749 4.77 -33.53 12.88
C MET A 749 3.72 -34.02 11.88
N ASP A 750 3.09 -33.06 11.21
CA ASP A 750 2.13 -33.18 10.13
C ASP A 750 2.73 -34.06 9.02
N ILE A 751 3.85 -33.68 8.39
CA ILE A 751 4.56 -34.54 7.41
C ILE A 751 5.16 -35.81 8.06
N THR A 752 5.86 -35.70 9.20
CA THR A 752 6.80 -36.75 9.64
C THR A 752 6.19 -37.85 10.52
N THR A 753 5.04 -37.64 11.17
CA THR A 753 4.46 -38.61 12.12
C THR A 753 2.95 -38.84 12.00
N ASP A 754 2.17 -37.81 11.65
CA ASP A 754 0.71 -37.92 11.58
C ASP A 754 0.28 -38.47 10.21
N GLY A 755 -0.87 -39.16 10.14
CA GLY A 755 -1.38 -39.75 8.89
C GLY A 755 -2.09 -38.72 8.01
N PHE A 756 -2.32 -39.05 6.73
CA PHE A 756 -3.15 -38.23 5.86
C PHE A 756 -4.59 -38.74 5.79
N GLY A 757 -5.35 -38.43 6.84
CA GLY A 757 -6.79 -38.69 6.93
C GLY A 757 -7.62 -37.41 6.87
N PHE A 758 -8.91 -37.55 7.22
CA PHE A 758 -9.86 -36.44 7.19
C PHE A 758 -9.40 -35.22 7.97
N MET A 759 -8.74 -35.38 9.12
CA MET A 759 -8.25 -34.26 9.93
C MET A 759 -7.29 -33.34 9.15
N LEU A 760 -6.31 -33.90 8.43
CA LEU A 760 -5.38 -33.09 7.63
C LEU A 760 -6.03 -32.61 6.34
N ALA A 761 -6.77 -33.48 5.63
CA ALA A 761 -7.42 -33.10 4.38
C ALA A 761 -8.43 -31.96 4.59
N PHE A 762 -9.39 -32.10 5.49
CA PHE A 762 -10.33 -31.03 5.86
C PHE A 762 -9.62 -29.83 6.47
N GLY A 763 -8.59 -30.05 7.30
CA GLY A 763 -7.79 -28.99 7.90
C GLY A 763 -7.17 -28.04 6.86
N LEU A 764 -6.75 -28.58 5.73
CA LEU A 764 -6.00 -27.87 4.70
C LEU A 764 -6.88 -27.41 3.53
N TYR A 765 -7.80 -28.24 3.04
CA TYR A 765 -8.72 -27.89 1.94
C TYR A 765 -9.86 -26.96 2.39
N THR A 766 -10.36 -27.12 3.61
CA THR A 766 -11.54 -26.38 4.10
C THR A 766 -11.21 -25.42 5.24
N TRP A 767 -10.61 -25.92 6.33
CA TRP A 767 -10.50 -25.15 7.56
C TRP A 767 -9.59 -23.93 7.41
N VAL A 768 -8.40 -24.07 6.82
CA VAL A 768 -7.51 -22.94 6.55
C VAL A 768 -8.18 -21.91 5.62
N PRO A 769 -8.63 -22.23 4.38
CA PRO A 769 -9.19 -21.23 3.48
C PRO A 769 -10.47 -20.54 3.98
N PHE A 770 -11.36 -21.24 4.69
CA PHE A 770 -12.68 -20.70 5.08
C PHE A 770 -12.78 -20.24 6.56
N THR A 771 -11.76 -20.47 7.40
CA THR A 771 -11.69 -19.89 8.76
C THR A 771 -10.58 -18.85 8.97
N TYR A 772 -9.50 -18.86 8.17
CA TYR A 772 -8.41 -17.87 8.30
C TYR A 772 -8.71 -16.58 7.49
N THR A 773 -9.75 -16.61 6.64
CA THR A 773 -10.29 -15.47 5.87
C THR A 773 -11.39 -14.70 6.61
N LEU A 774 -11.87 -15.15 7.77
CA LEU A 774 -13.03 -14.57 8.47
C LEU A 774 -12.87 -13.07 8.75
N GLN A 775 -11.65 -12.60 9.00
CA GLN A 775 -11.34 -11.18 9.21
C GLN A 775 -11.56 -10.36 7.92
N ALA A 776 -11.13 -10.86 6.76
CA ALA A 776 -11.41 -10.22 5.48
C ALA A 776 -12.89 -10.32 5.12
N ARG A 777 -13.52 -11.50 5.29
CA ARG A 777 -14.95 -11.72 5.01
C ARG A 777 -15.84 -10.82 5.87
N TYR A 778 -15.48 -10.57 7.13
CA TYR A 778 -16.16 -9.59 7.99
C TYR A 778 -16.00 -8.15 7.50
N LEU A 779 -14.78 -7.77 7.09
CA LEU A 779 -14.48 -6.39 6.68
C LEU A 779 -15.09 -5.98 5.33
N VAL A 780 -15.55 -6.93 4.50
CA VAL A 780 -16.36 -6.59 3.31
C VAL A 780 -17.69 -5.96 3.75
N ASP A 781 -18.50 -6.71 4.51
CA ASP A 781 -19.85 -6.30 4.95
C ASP A 781 -19.81 -5.18 6.01
N PHE A 782 -18.75 -5.14 6.82
CA PHE A 782 -18.57 -4.17 7.91
C PHE A 782 -17.26 -3.39 7.73
N PRO A 783 -17.16 -2.52 6.71
CA PRO A 783 -15.94 -1.79 6.37
C PRO A 783 -15.60 -0.76 7.44
N ARG A 784 -14.52 -1.00 8.19
CA ARG A 784 -14.02 -0.15 9.27
C ARG A 784 -12.74 0.58 8.85
N SER A 785 -12.64 1.87 9.15
CA SER A 785 -11.34 2.57 9.14
C SER A 785 -10.92 2.95 10.56
N ILE A 786 -9.63 2.83 10.85
CA ILE A 786 -9.04 3.08 12.18
C ILE A 786 -8.10 4.28 12.18
N SER A 787 -7.83 4.82 13.36
CA SER A 787 -6.85 5.90 13.54
C SER A 787 -5.42 5.44 13.19
N TRP A 788 -4.54 6.38 12.83
CA TRP A 788 -3.13 6.06 12.59
C TRP A 788 -2.40 5.52 13.84
N VAL A 789 -2.91 5.81 15.04
CA VAL A 789 -2.38 5.29 16.31
C VAL A 789 -2.77 3.82 16.50
N GLU A 790 -4.05 3.46 16.30
CA GLU A 790 -4.49 2.06 16.27
C GLU A 790 -3.76 1.26 15.18
N PHE A 791 -3.65 1.83 13.98
CA PHE A 791 -2.94 1.22 12.86
C PHE A 791 -1.47 0.93 13.21
N GLY A 792 -0.77 1.91 13.80
CA GLY A 792 0.60 1.74 14.27
C GLY A 792 0.75 0.69 15.38
N ALA A 793 -0.18 0.66 16.34
CA ALA A 793 -0.16 -0.30 17.44
C ALA A 793 -0.39 -1.75 16.97
N ILE A 794 -1.37 -1.98 16.08
CA ILE A 794 -1.66 -3.31 15.50
C ILE A 794 -0.50 -3.77 14.61
N LEU A 795 0.08 -2.86 13.82
CA LEU A 795 1.26 -3.13 12.98
C LEU A 795 2.49 -3.48 13.82
N ALA A 796 2.73 -2.76 14.93
CA ALA A 796 3.81 -3.07 15.87
C ALA A 796 3.62 -4.43 16.54
N LEU A 797 2.40 -4.77 16.97
CA LEU A 797 2.08 -6.09 17.54
C LEU A 797 2.40 -7.22 16.56
N ASN A 798 2.01 -7.06 15.28
CA ASN A 798 2.32 -8.02 14.23
C ASN A 798 3.84 -8.17 14.03
N PHE A 799 4.58 -7.06 13.91
CA PHE A 799 6.03 -7.10 13.73
C PHE A 799 6.77 -7.71 14.93
N ILE A 800 6.32 -7.46 16.17
CA ILE A 800 6.86 -8.10 17.38
C ILE A 800 6.62 -9.62 17.34
N GLY A 801 5.41 -10.06 17.00
CA GLY A 801 5.07 -11.46 16.84
C GLY A 801 5.93 -12.15 15.77
N TYR A 802 6.01 -11.56 14.58
CA TYR A 802 6.82 -12.06 13.47
C TYR A 802 8.32 -12.09 13.82
N PHE A 803 8.86 -11.04 14.45
CA PHE A 803 10.26 -11.00 14.87
C PHE A 803 10.60 -12.13 15.85
N ILE A 804 9.76 -12.35 16.87
CA ILE A 804 9.94 -13.45 17.82
C ILE A 804 9.86 -14.81 17.10
N PHE A 805 8.81 -15.05 16.31
CA PHE A 805 8.60 -16.29 15.57
C PHE A 805 9.77 -16.61 14.63
N ARG A 806 10.12 -15.67 13.76
CA ARG A 806 11.13 -15.85 12.70
C ARG A 806 12.53 -15.93 13.29
N SER A 807 12.91 -15.05 14.22
CA SER A 807 14.27 -15.08 14.78
C SER A 807 14.51 -16.26 15.73
N ALA A 808 13.50 -16.75 16.47
CA ALA A 808 13.62 -17.99 17.25
C ALA A 808 13.78 -19.22 16.34
N ASN A 809 12.99 -19.32 15.26
CA ASN A 809 13.12 -20.40 14.29
C ASN A 809 14.45 -20.35 13.53
N SER A 810 14.89 -19.17 13.05
CA SER A 810 16.21 -19.00 12.42
C SER A 810 17.36 -19.40 13.37
N GLN A 811 17.31 -19.00 14.65
CA GLN A 811 18.33 -19.40 15.65
C GLN A 811 18.41 -20.93 15.83
N LYS A 812 17.27 -21.63 15.86
CA LYS A 812 17.20 -23.10 15.90
C LYS A 812 17.74 -23.75 14.62
N ASN A 813 17.44 -23.17 13.47
CA ASN A 813 17.84 -23.73 12.18
C ASN A 813 19.34 -23.52 11.93
N GLU A 814 19.88 -22.33 12.20
CA GLU A 814 21.31 -22.03 12.09
C GLU A 814 22.15 -22.90 13.04
N PHE A 815 21.69 -23.11 14.27
CA PHE A 815 22.37 -24.00 15.23
C PHE A 815 22.38 -25.47 14.77
N ARG A 816 21.44 -25.89 13.91
CA ARG A 816 21.39 -27.24 13.33
C ARG A 816 22.21 -27.38 12.05
N SER A 817 22.14 -26.40 11.14
CA SER A 817 22.83 -26.45 9.83
C SER A 817 24.26 -25.93 9.87
N SER A 818 24.55 -24.94 10.71
CA SER A 818 25.85 -24.28 10.85
C SER A 818 26.27 -24.12 12.33
N PRO A 819 26.55 -25.22 13.06
CA PRO A 819 26.91 -25.15 14.49
C PRO A 819 28.17 -24.32 14.78
N ASN A 820 29.04 -24.15 13.78
CA ASN A 820 30.32 -23.44 13.89
C ASN A 820 30.24 -21.93 13.62
N SER A 821 29.05 -21.38 13.32
CA SER A 821 28.88 -19.96 13.01
C SER A 821 29.17 -19.05 14.22
N PRO A 822 29.48 -17.75 14.01
CA PRO A 822 29.69 -16.79 15.10
C PRO A 822 28.45 -16.53 15.97
N ALA A 823 27.23 -16.86 15.49
CA ALA A 823 26.01 -16.80 16.28
C ALA A 823 25.79 -18.11 17.05
N SER A 824 25.85 -19.26 16.38
CA SER A 824 25.73 -20.59 16.99
C SER A 824 26.72 -20.82 18.13
N LYS A 825 27.98 -20.36 17.98
CA LYS A 825 29.03 -20.44 19.02
C LYS A 825 28.72 -19.66 20.31
N LYS A 826 27.80 -18.70 20.29
CA LYS A 826 27.37 -17.96 21.49
C LYS A 826 26.27 -18.67 22.27
N LEU A 827 25.66 -19.71 21.70
CA LEU A 827 24.55 -20.45 22.32
C LEU A 827 25.08 -21.56 23.24
N LYS A 828 24.72 -21.46 24.52
CA LYS A 828 24.79 -22.58 25.47
C LYS A 828 23.73 -23.62 25.12
N TYR A 829 24.09 -24.90 25.26
CA TYR A 829 23.23 -26.04 25.01
C TYR A 829 23.49 -27.17 26.01
N LEU A 830 22.48 -28.03 26.22
CA LEU A 830 22.61 -29.33 26.85
C LEU A 830 22.88 -30.39 25.78
N GLN A 831 23.98 -31.13 25.91
CA GLN A 831 24.26 -32.32 25.10
C GLN A 831 23.50 -33.50 25.72
N THR A 832 22.70 -34.22 24.92
CA THR A 832 21.90 -35.36 25.42
C THR A 832 22.55 -36.71 25.16
N LYS A 833 22.17 -37.72 25.96
CA LYS A 833 22.53 -39.15 25.80
C LYS A 833 22.17 -39.67 24.41
N ALA A 834 21.11 -39.13 23.79
CA ALA A 834 20.68 -39.43 22.43
C ALA A 834 21.49 -38.70 21.33
N GLY A 835 22.70 -38.22 21.63
CA GLY A 835 23.63 -37.56 20.69
C GLY A 835 23.26 -36.15 20.24
N THR A 836 22.00 -35.73 20.41
CA THR A 836 21.51 -34.40 20.01
C THR A 836 21.81 -33.30 21.03
N ARG A 837 21.59 -32.04 20.63
CA ARG A 837 21.79 -30.85 21.47
C ARG A 837 20.48 -30.07 21.64
N LEU A 838 20.21 -29.61 22.87
CA LEU A 838 19.06 -28.77 23.22
C LEU A 838 19.56 -27.37 23.61
N ILE A 839 19.09 -26.32 22.95
CA ILE A 839 19.59 -24.94 23.17
C ILE A 839 19.02 -24.38 24.49
N THR A 840 19.88 -23.99 25.43
CA THR A 840 19.50 -23.52 26.78
C THR A 840 19.75 -22.01 26.98
N SER A 841 19.80 -21.25 25.89
CA SER A 841 20.09 -19.82 25.88
C SER A 841 19.48 -19.13 24.65
N GLY A 842 19.57 -17.80 24.58
CA GLY A 842 18.85 -17.03 23.56
C GLY A 842 17.34 -17.23 23.69
N TRP A 843 16.64 -17.32 22.57
CA TRP A 843 15.18 -17.50 22.54
C TRP A 843 14.74 -18.79 23.25
N TRP A 844 15.43 -19.89 22.99
CA TRP A 844 15.14 -21.21 23.55
C TRP A 844 15.52 -21.34 25.03
N GLY A 845 16.33 -20.41 25.56
CA GLY A 845 16.58 -20.27 27.01
C GLY A 845 15.51 -19.45 27.76
N VAL A 846 14.72 -18.64 27.05
CA VAL A 846 13.67 -17.79 27.65
C VAL A 846 12.36 -18.57 27.83
N SER A 847 11.99 -19.39 26.86
CA SER A 847 10.82 -20.27 26.90
C SER A 847 10.97 -21.39 25.87
N ARG A 848 10.52 -22.60 26.19
CA ARG A 848 10.73 -23.81 25.36
C ARG A 848 10.11 -23.68 23.97
N HIS A 849 9.01 -22.93 23.83
CA HIS A 849 8.34 -22.64 22.57
C HIS A 849 8.01 -21.15 22.43
N ILE A 850 8.98 -20.27 22.68
CA ILE A 850 8.80 -18.81 22.49
C ILE A 850 8.38 -18.44 21.07
N ASN A 851 8.70 -19.28 20.07
CA ASN A 851 8.22 -19.12 18.70
C ASN A 851 6.68 -19.21 18.61
N TYR A 852 6.02 -20.05 19.43
CA TYR A 852 4.55 -20.14 19.50
C TYR A 852 3.92 -18.89 20.12
N LEU A 853 4.61 -18.19 21.03
CA LEU A 853 4.16 -16.87 21.49
C LEU A 853 4.20 -15.85 20.34
N GLY A 854 5.27 -15.83 19.55
CA GLY A 854 5.37 -14.97 18.36
C GLY A 854 4.23 -15.22 17.36
N ASP A 855 3.95 -16.50 17.11
CA ASP A 855 2.85 -16.97 16.26
C ASP A 855 1.46 -16.51 16.76
N TRP A 856 1.23 -16.65 18.08
CA TRP A 856 -0.03 -16.24 18.69
C TRP A 856 -0.23 -14.71 18.67
N LEU A 857 0.82 -13.92 18.91
CA LEU A 857 0.79 -12.46 18.77
C LEU A 857 0.45 -12.02 17.34
N MET A 858 0.94 -12.74 16.32
CA MET A 858 0.51 -12.53 14.93
C MET A 858 -0.99 -12.84 14.78
N SER A 859 -1.48 -14.00 15.21
CA SER A 859 -2.91 -14.38 15.07
C SER A 859 -3.88 -13.38 15.72
N LEU A 860 -3.48 -12.78 16.85
CA LEU A 860 -4.23 -11.71 17.52
C LEU A 860 -4.22 -10.43 16.67
N SER A 861 -3.05 -10.02 16.17
CA SER A 861 -2.90 -8.82 15.33
C SER A 861 -3.74 -8.83 14.05
N TRP A 862 -4.05 -10.02 13.51
CA TRP A 862 -4.90 -10.15 12.31
C TRP A 862 -6.37 -9.85 12.61
N SER A 863 -6.82 -10.03 13.86
CA SER A 863 -8.23 -9.93 14.27
C SER A 863 -8.62 -8.56 14.84
N LEU A 864 -7.66 -7.85 15.44
CA LEU A 864 -7.86 -6.48 15.97
C LEU A 864 -8.38 -5.44 14.95
N PRO A 865 -8.04 -5.47 13.64
CA PRO A 865 -8.61 -4.57 12.64
C PRO A 865 -10.15 -4.60 12.60
N CYS A 866 -10.77 -5.77 12.85
CA CYS A 866 -12.22 -5.95 12.88
C CYS A 866 -12.93 -5.24 14.04
N GLY A 867 -12.20 -4.71 15.03
CA GLY A 867 -12.78 -4.09 16.23
C GLY A 867 -13.40 -5.14 17.16
N PHE A 868 -14.38 -4.78 17.97
CA PHE A 868 -14.94 -5.64 19.03
C PHE A 868 -16.47 -5.86 18.94
N ALA A 869 -17.08 -5.57 17.79
CA ALA A 869 -18.53 -5.69 17.59
C ALA A 869 -19.04 -7.14 17.56
N THR A 870 -18.15 -8.13 17.38
CA THR A 870 -18.46 -9.55 17.33
C THR A 870 -17.25 -10.40 17.75
N PRO A 871 -17.45 -11.54 18.44
CA PRO A 871 -16.37 -12.46 18.77
C PRO A 871 -15.88 -13.31 17.59
N ILE A 872 -16.61 -13.39 16.47
CA ILE A 872 -16.31 -14.39 15.42
C ILE A 872 -14.95 -14.14 14.73
N PRO A 873 -14.50 -12.92 14.42
CA PRO A 873 -13.12 -12.68 13.95
C PRO A 873 -12.05 -13.14 14.95
N TYR A 874 -12.35 -13.16 16.26
CA TYR A 874 -11.47 -13.65 17.32
C TYR A 874 -11.54 -15.17 17.52
N PHE A 875 -12.43 -15.88 16.81
CA PHE A 875 -12.41 -17.34 16.78
C PHE A 875 -11.01 -17.85 16.43
N TYR A 876 -10.36 -17.24 15.43
CA TYR A 876 -9.04 -17.66 14.95
C TYR A 876 -7.95 -17.61 16.06
N PRO A 877 -7.63 -16.49 16.71
CA PRO A 877 -6.61 -16.46 17.78
C PRO A 877 -6.98 -17.29 19.03
N ILE A 878 -8.28 -17.55 19.28
CA ILE A 878 -8.72 -18.43 20.38
C ILE A 878 -8.48 -19.90 20.00
N TYR A 879 -8.92 -20.34 18.82
CA TYR A 879 -8.62 -21.66 18.26
C TYR A 879 -7.11 -21.91 18.18
N PHE A 880 -6.35 -20.92 17.72
CA PHE A 880 -4.90 -21.03 17.54
C PHE A 880 -4.17 -21.14 18.89
N ALA A 881 -4.62 -20.43 19.94
CA ALA A 881 -4.12 -20.65 21.30
C ALA A 881 -4.31 -22.10 21.78
N ILE A 882 -5.51 -22.67 21.56
CA ILE A 882 -5.84 -24.05 21.93
C ILE A 882 -4.98 -25.04 21.13
N LEU A 883 -4.80 -24.80 19.83
CA LEU A 883 -3.95 -25.59 18.94
C LEU A 883 -2.49 -25.58 19.40
N LEU A 884 -1.92 -24.41 19.71
CA LEU A 884 -0.55 -24.27 20.18
C LEU A 884 -0.33 -24.92 21.55
N LEU A 885 -1.29 -24.79 22.48
CA LEU A 885 -1.27 -25.48 23.78
C LEU A 885 -1.35 -27.01 23.62
N HIS A 886 -2.08 -27.53 22.63
CA HIS A 886 -2.10 -28.95 22.31
C HIS A 886 -0.79 -29.42 21.66
N ARG A 887 -0.26 -28.63 20.71
CA ARG A 887 1.00 -28.92 19.99
C ARG A 887 2.21 -28.93 20.92
N GLU A 888 2.29 -27.99 21.86
CA GLU A 888 3.31 -27.94 22.91
C GLU A 888 3.29 -29.20 23.79
N ARG A 889 2.11 -29.67 24.20
CA ARG A 889 1.98 -30.87 25.02
C ARG A 889 2.36 -32.15 24.27
N ARG A 890 2.02 -32.26 22.98
CA ARG A 890 2.51 -33.35 22.12
C ARG A 890 4.04 -33.33 22.00
N ASP A 891 4.67 -32.17 21.82
CA ASP A 891 6.12 -32.07 21.70
C ASP A 891 6.88 -32.24 23.03
N ASP A 892 6.34 -31.77 24.17
CA ASP A 892 6.86 -32.06 25.53
C ASP A 892 6.81 -33.56 25.81
N HIS A 893 5.72 -34.25 25.43
CA HIS A 893 5.63 -35.71 25.55
C HIS A 893 6.62 -36.43 24.62
N LYS A 894 6.69 -36.04 23.33
CA LYS A 894 7.63 -36.59 22.33
C LYS A 894 9.09 -36.41 22.76
N CYS A 895 9.43 -35.28 23.36
CA CYS A 895 10.77 -34.99 23.87
C CYS A 895 11.09 -35.74 25.19
N ARG A 896 10.11 -35.92 26.09
CA ARG A 896 10.26 -36.83 27.26
C ARG A 896 10.59 -38.25 26.81
N THR A 897 9.78 -38.82 25.92
CA THR A 897 9.96 -40.19 25.41
C THR A 897 11.28 -40.36 24.64
N LYS A 898 11.80 -39.30 24.01
CA LYS A 898 13.07 -39.35 23.26
C LYS A 898 14.32 -39.11 24.11
N TYR A 899 14.27 -38.28 25.14
CA TYR A 899 15.48 -37.82 25.88
C TYR A 899 15.50 -38.17 27.37
N GLY A 900 14.40 -38.65 27.97
CA GLY A 900 14.33 -39.04 29.38
C GLY A 900 14.80 -37.93 30.33
N ASP A 901 15.69 -38.29 31.25
CA ASP A 901 16.26 -37.39 32.28
C ASP A 901 16.87 -36.10 31.70
N ASP A 902 17.40 -36.13 30.49
CA ASP A 902 17.97 -34.93 29.85
C ASP A 902 16.88 -33.90 29.51
N TRP A 903 15.66 -34.36 29.18
CA TRP A 903 14.53 -33.44 29.03
C TRP A 903 14.07 -32.87 30.37
N GLU A 904 14.12 -33.65 31.45
CA GLU A 904 13.86 -33.11 32.78
C GLU A 904 14.88 -32.06 33.19
N ARG A 905 16.17 -32.33 32.93
CA ARG A 905 17.27 -31.40 33.19
C ARG A 905 17.14 -30.13 32.34
N TYR A 906 16.67 -30.27 31.09
CA TYR A 906 16.33 -29.15 30.22
C TYR A 906 15.16 -28.32 30.77
N CYS A 907 14.04 -28.95 31.14
CA CYS A 907 12.87 -28.28 31.75
C CYS A 907 13.18 -27.61 33.10
N LYS A 908 14.14 -28.13 33.87
CA LYS A 908 14.62 -27.51 35.12
C LYS A 908 15.42 -26.22 34.85
N GLN A 909 16.04 -26.07 33.67
CA GLN A 909 16.68 -24.83 33.21
C GLN A 909 15.67 -23.90 32.52
N VAL A 910 14.97 -24.38 31.51
CA VAL A 910 13.98 -23.62 30.71
C VAL A 910 12.57 -23.95 31.20
N LYS A 911 12.17 -23.29 32.28
CA LYS A 911 10.92 -23.58 33.01
C LYS A 911 9.68 -23.37 32.13
N TYR A 912 9.57 -22.20 31.52
CA TYR A 912 8.37 -21.78 30.77
C TYR A 912 8.18 -22.57 29.47
N ARG A 913 6.92 -22.88 29.15
CA ARG A 913 6.47 -23.65 27.98
C ARG A 913 6.32 -22.75 26.75
N ILE A 914 5.53 -21.68 26.86
CA ILE A 914 5.23 -20.73 25.79
C ILE A 914 5.45 -19.29 26.27
N ILE A 915 4.82 -18.88 27.38
CA ILE A 915 4.74 -17.48 27.82
C ILE A 915 5.67 -17.26 29.03
N PRO A 916 6.80 -16.54 28.87
CA PRO A 916 7.73 -16.27 29.97
C PRO A 916 7.03 -15.61 31.15
N GLY A 917 7.26 -16.13 32.36
CA GLY A 917 6.63 -15.65 33.58
C GLY A 917 5.22 -16.19 33.86
N ILE A 918 4.55 -16.84 32.89
CA ILE A 918 3.13 -17.25 33.02
C ILE A 918 2.91 -18.75 32.76
N TYR A 919 3.43 -19.30 31.65
CA TYR A 919 3.21 -20.70 31.24
C TYR A 919 4.43 -21.28 30.52
#